data_AF-A0A4R0RWU0-F1
#
_entry.id   AF-A0A4R0RWU0-F1
#
_cell.length_a   1.000
_cell.length_b   1.000
_cell.length_c   1.000
_cell.angle_alpha   90.00
_cell.angle_beta   90.00
_cell.angle_gamma   90.00
#
_symmetry.space_group_name_H-M   'P 1'
#
loop_
_entity.id
_entity.type
_entity.pdbx_description
1 polymer ?
#
loop_
_entity_poly.entity_id
_entity_poly.type
_entity_poly.pdbx_seq_one_letter_code
_entity_poly.pdbx_strand_id
1 'polypeptide(L)'
;MFASVLITLPSGGTYGVSRISDGSCRLEFDVEPVDTSRTSVMAWYIGTTHEMEKIKSGHRLALLYSLISASPSSPLPTIPSQDSVYVGTLRPMLEFWRNARSSPEHIVYLLNSKATDQPLSMDSLDPADARLATLFKIAGHDLGFVVSLVTVECELRGYVFSDWESMYGMKPPHGADWQKITDRNSKYGTIVTLDGTGISYGTKFGSVNECIPWDLTEDVERQEYDASKHGGEGSDRLSDHGKAVSRIRQYRRVALVVWRPRTEPARAHGTCNIALVCKDLMSVTAEIPRERYEEQIKTIIARFGEDSAVCSRSLCHAALTWMDSSLWIFAITHASDIGGLRIFGHHDTGSKKAWNAIEKFGFTVVAPALSIVLQKEPGVKSKLAFLRELHQRASLQHLSDSDSLVRSWISEETERTLNNFHLSRADALPEIIRELLKLNGVQYLENTLVPQMNEMAPANFLLELAHAIHQELSLDAAVRRRVAIEVGTTALSQIQLVAPPQLPSKEASRLRVHRDAGAEMLANVQHTLRCLSGLDELCSVVLKQVIDIQDWEDIQVQEHVHHVMLLLPFITDAFANSSLANPPIRSVITSLLDLVIQYHWTDDIARLAEAVVALARKDATRAILSSWIATDPEHLAGEGPLLQILVEQLCCLYESNKRRSSRAQISHLVVSLTGIYVSRPDVQKDGTKILRAIDAYLRIGSSDDMLDELLKRCSVFEGQNDEGFLFGVLLPLLFPLIDLGHRHDDLEALAPAIQSIFLAWAKLLGPRPEKIEGILGLQRWHCRCSPCKTAIGLLKATACQTSMIRNLSSQEVQHVDENIKTYFPEDVTTVAQDTSINLQLKGAFAEYLNWNLTYRKGKCAKLVKDYEHILPQVLGSHYMEIMVALKGTSAAKSLPPADVFLLNPVAVEAAVFDMDDGSRTMANSRQDEHERNDGDTPPPAKRRRTKA
;
A
#
# COMPACT_ATOMS: atom_id res chain seq x y z
N MET A 1 33.33 -54.39 -20.72
CA MET A 1 34.12 -55.47 -20.07
C MET A 1 33.65 -55.56 -18.63
N PHE A 2 33.53 -56.74 -18.02
CA PHE A 2 33.01 -56.87 -16.64
C PHE A 2 33.84 -57.75 -15.71
N ALA A 3 34.69 -58.64 -16.24
CA ALA A 3 35.54 -59.54 -15.47
C ALA A 3 36.83 -59.90 -16.24
N SER A 4 37.81 -60.45 -15.55
CA SER A 4 39.03 -61.04 -16.12
C SER A 4 39.12 -62.51 -15.74
N VAL A 5 39.69 -63.33 -16.63
CA VAL A 5 39.93 -64.77 -16.40
C VAL A 5 41.39 -65.08 -16.66
N LEU A 6 42.05 -65.66 -15.66
CA LEU A 6 43.41 -66.18 -15.75
C LEU A 6 43.37 -67.71 -15.79
N ILE A 7 43.83 -68.28 -16.90
CA ILE A 7 43.98 -69.71 -17.10
C ILE A 7 45.46 -70.05 -16.98
N THR A 8 45.87 -70.70 -15.90
CA THR A 8 47.25 -71.16 -15.71
C THR A 8 47.40 -72.54 -16.31
N LEU A 9 48.28 -72.67 -17.31
CA LEU A 9 48.55 -73.91 -18.02
C LEU A 9 49.57 -74.78 -17.25
N PRO A 10 49.56 -76.11 -17.48
CA PRO A 10 50.49 -77.00 -16.80
C PRO A 10 51.94 -76.63 -17.14
N SER A 11 52.71 -76.25 -16.13
CA SER A 11 54.06 -75.71 -16.33
C SER A 11 54.94 -76.00 -15.10
N GLY A 12 56.18 -76.41 -15.32
CA GLY A 12 57.09 -76.85 -14.27
C GLY A 12 57.71 -75.67 -13.50
N GLY A 13 57.25 -75.45 -12.26
CA GLY A 13 57.79 -74.42 -11.37
C GLY A 13 57.09 -74.36 -10.01
N THR A 14 57.75 -73.73 -9.04
CA THR A 14 57.17 -73.37 -7.75
C THR A 14 56.82 -71.89 -7.74
N TYR A 15 55.51 -71.61 -7.70
CA TYR A 15 54.95 -70.26 -7.71
C TYR A 15 54.52 -69.86 -6.30
N GLY A 16 54.53 -68.56 -6.00
CA GLY A 16 53.96 -68.06 -4.76
C GLY A 16 52.44 -67.88 -4.85
N VAL A 17 51.85 -67.51 -3.72
CA VAL A 17 50.38 -67.41 -3.55
C VAL A 17 49.81 -66.31 -4.45
N SER A 18 48.68 -66.59 -5.10
CA SER A 18 47.91 -65.60 -5.85
C SER A 18 46.84 -65.01 -4.96
N ARG A 19 46.88 -63.70 -4.72
CA ARG A 19 45.88 -63.02 -3.88
C ARG A 19 44.91 -62.23 -4.74
N ILE A 20 43.62 -62.41 -4.46
CA ILE A 20 42.58 -61.51 -4.94
C ILE A 20 42.01 -60.78 -3.74
N SER A 21 41.98 -59.45 -3.82
CA SER A 21 41.34 -58.59 -2.84
C SER A 21 40.20 -57.79 -3.45
N ASP A 22 39.04 -57.83 -2.78
CA ASP A 22 37.88 -56.99 -3.03
C ASP A 22 37.41 -56.38 -1.70
N GLY A 23 37.72 -55.09 -1.49
CA GLY A 23 37.50 -54.43 -0.20
C GLY A 23 38.19 -55.14 0.97
N SER A 24 37.41 -55.54 1.98
CA SER A 24 37.90 -56.27 3.16
C SER A 24 38.07 -57.78 2.93
N CYS A 25 37.56 -58.31 1.82
CA CYS A 25 37.66 -59.73 1.51
C CYS A 25 38.97 -60.00 0.77
N ARG A 26 39.82 -60.84 1.38
CA ARG A 26 41.05 -61.35 0.77
C ARG A 26 40.91 -62.84 0.57
N LEU A 27 41.04 -63.28 -0.67
CA LEU A 27 41.08 -64.68 -1.03
C LEU A 27 42.47 -65.03 -1.50
N GLU A 28 43.15 -65.88 -0.74
CA GLU A 28 44.46 -66.41 -1.09
C GLU A 28 44.30 -67.76 -1.77
N PHE A 29 44.78 -67.86 -3.00
CA PHE A 29 44.84 -69.12 -3.73
C PHE A 29 46.28 -69.61 -3.72
N ASP A 30 46.50 -70.61 -2.86
CA ASP A 30 47.74 -71.38 -2.88
C ASP A 30 47.63 -72.42 -4.02
N VAL A 31 48.45 -72.24 -5.04
CA VAL A 31 48.59 -73.23 -6.10
C VAL A 31 49.73 -74.13 -5.65
N GLU A 32 49.39 -75.22 -4.96
CA GLU A 32 50.33 -76.28 -4.59
C GLU A 32 51.25 -76.65 -5.76
N PRO A 33 52.49 -77.13 -5.49
CA PRO A 33 53.50 -77.38 -6.52
C PRO A 33 52.91 -78.16 -7.69
N VAL A 34 52.94 -77.50 -8.85
CA VAL A 34 52.11 -77.82 -10.01
C VAL A 34 52.32 -79.25 -10.44
N ASP A 35 51.30 -80.08 -10.21
CA ASP A 35 51.08 -81.29 -10.96
C ASP A 35 51.00 -80.88 -12.44
N THR A 36 51.98 -81.30 -13.24
CA THR A 36 52.13 -80.96 -14.66
C THR A 36 50.98 -81.47 -15.54
N SER A 37 49.95 -82.06 -14.93
CA SER A 37 48.73 -82.52 -15.57
C SER A 37 47.51 -81.60 -15.42
N ARG A 38 47.57 -80.52 -14.60
CA ARG A 38 46.38 -79.71 -14.25
C ARG A 38 46.45 -78.26 -14.73
N THR A 39 45.37 -77.81 -15.36
CA THR A 39 45.09 -76.41 -15.69
C THR A 39 44.24 -75.80 -14.59
N SER A 40 44.63 -74.65 -14.05
CA SER A 40 43.81 -73.91 -13.08
C SER A 40 43.20 -72.67 -13.72
N VAL A 41 41.93 -72.40 -13.44
CA VAL A 41 41.20 -71.24 -13.96
C VAL A 41 40.76 -70.39 -12.78
N MET A 42 41.09 -69.11 -12.85
CA MET A 42 40.71 -68.11 -11.88
C MET A 42 39.97 -67.00 -12.60
N ALA A 43 38.86 -66.53 -12.05
CA ALA A 43 38.09 -65.45 -12.63
C ALA A 43 37.74 -64.43 -11.55
N TRP A 44 37.76 -63.15 -11.90
CA TRP A 44 37.43 -62.06 -10.99
C TRP A 44 36.78 -60.89 -11.70
N TYR A 45 35.94 -60.16 -10.98
CA TYR A 45 35.29 -58.96 -11.51
C TYR A 45 36.26 -57.79 -11.60
N ILE A 46 36.00 -56.88 -12.54
CA ILE A 46 36.76 -55.63 -12.66
C ILE A 46 36.61 -54.80 -11.36
N GLY A 47 37.72 -54.20 -10.94
CA GLY A 47 37.83 -53.44 -9.69
C GLY A 47 38.43 -54.24 -8.53
N THR A 48 38.58 -55.56 -8.67
CA THR A 48 39.33 -56.37 -7.69
C THR A 48 40.83 -56.27 -7.95
N THR A 49 41.62 -56.21 -6.88
CA THR A 49 43.08 -56.15 -6.94
C THR A 49 43.63 -57.58 -6.99
N HIS A 50 44.46 -57.85 -7.98
CA HIS A 50 45.11 -59.15 -8.14
C HIS A 50 46.62 -58.98 -7.97
N GLU A 51 47.18 -59.67 -6.99
CA GLU A 51 48.61 -59.68 -6.73
C GLU A 51 49.14 -61.11 -6.88
N MET A 52 50.22 -61.25 -7.65
CA MET A 52 50.95 -62.51 -7.76
C MET A 52 52.33 -62.36 -7.13
N GLU A 53 52.69 -63.30 -6.26
CA GLU A 53 54.05 -63.38 -5.75
C GLU A 53 55.05 -63.76 -6.85
N LYS A 54 56.31 -63.32 -6.65
CA LYS A 54 57.41 -63.64 -7.56
C LYS A 54 57.62 -65.14 -7.65
N ILE A 55 57.88 -65.62 -8.87
CA ILE A 55 58.20 -67.03 -9.15
C ILE A 55 59.52 -67.38 -8.45
N LYS A 56 59.52 -68.44 -7.63
CA LYS A 56 60.71 -68.86 -6.86
C LYS A 56 61.63 -69.77 -7.66
N SER A 57 61.07 -70.64 -8.51
CA SER A 57 61.83 -71.44 -9.50
C SER A 57 60.93 -71.93 -10.65
N GLY A 58 61.51 -72.18 -11.83
CA GLY A 58 60.77 -72.65 -13.01
C GLY A 58 60.06 -71.53 -13.79
N HIS A 59 59.00 -71.87 -14.54
CA HIS A 59 58.31 -70.94 -15.45
C HIS A 59 56.81 -71.16 -15.44
N ARG A 60 56.01 -70.09 -15.24
CA ARG A 60 54.54 -70.14 -15.28
C ARG A 60 54.02 -69.69 -16.64
N LEU A 61 53.24 -70.54 -17.31
CA LEU A 61 52.50 -70.13 -18.50
C LEU A 61 51.04 -69.87 -18.12
N ALA A 62 50.52 -68.70 -18.45
CA ALA A 62 49.12 -68.36 -18.20
C ALA A 62 48.52 -67.52 -19.34
N LEU A 63 47.22 -67.72 -19.59
CA LEU A 63 46.42 -66.96 -20.52
C LEU A 63 45.49 -66.04 -19.74
N LEU A 64 45.56 -64.74 -20.00
CA LEU A 64 44.69 -63.75 -19.36
C LEU A 64 43.70 -63.22 -20.40
N TYR A 65 42.41 -63.42 -20.13
CA TYR A 65 41.32 -62.95 -20.96
C TYR A 65 40.49 -61.88 -20.27
N SER A 66 40.06 -60.89 -21.05
CA SER A 66 39.08 -59.89 -20.63
C SER A 66 37.68 -60.30 -21.07
N LEU A 67 36.73 -60.41 -20.14
CA LEU A 67 35.34 -60.78 -20.45
C LEU A 67 34.50 -59.54 -20.77
N ILE A 68 33.82 -59.58 -21.92
CA ILE A 68 32.90 -58.55 -22.42
C ILE A 68 31.49 -59.13 -22.52
N SER A 69 30.46 -58.36 -22.16
CA SER A 69 29.06 -58.78 -22.35
C SER A 69 28.71 -58.72 -23.83
N ALA A 70 27.99 -59.73 -24.33
CA ALA A 70 27.60 -59.83 -25.74
C ALA A 70 26.46 -58.88 -26.15
N SER A 71 25.71 -58.34 -25.20
CA SER A 71 24.63 -57.38 -25.47
C SER A 71 24.57 -56.30 -24.38
N PRO A 72 24.44 -55.01 -24.74
CA PRO A 72 24.32 -53.91 -23.78
C PRO A 72 23.03 -53.95 -22.95
N SER A 73 22.01 -54.69 -23.40
CA SER A 73 20.72 -54.83 -22.71
C SER A 73 20.58 -56.09 -21.84
N SER A 74 21.59 -56.96 -21.81
CA SER A 74 21.54 -58.17 -20.98
C SER A 74 22.08 -57.89 -19.57
N PRO A 75 21.34 -58.27 -18.51
CA PRO A 75 21.79 -58.06 -17.14
C PRO A 75 23.11 -58.79 -16.91
N LEU A 76 24.09 -58.07 -16.35
CA LEU A 76 25.38 -58.64 -16.01
C LEU A 76 25.19 -59.79 -14.99
N PRO A 77 25.98 -60.86 -15.04
CA PRO A 77 25.91 -61.93 -14.03
C PRO A 77 26.21 -61.36 -12.65
N THR A 78 25.20 -61.30 -11.79
CA THR A 78 25.28 -60.78 -10.42
C THR A 78 25.78 -61.87 -9.47
N ILE A 79 26.65 -61.51 -8.51
CA ILE A 79 27.10 -62.43 -7.46
C ILE A 79 25.90 -62.79 -6.56
N PRO A 80 25.68 -64.08 -6.18
CA PRO A 80 24.60 -64.50 -5.29
C PRO A 80 24.54 -63.78 -3.93
N SER A 81 25.62 -63.12 -3.51
CA SER A 81 25.68 -62.31 -2.28
C SER A 81 24.86 -61.01 -2.36
N GLN A 82 24.50 -60.53 -3.56
CA GLN A 82 23.77 -59.27 -3.71
C GLN A 82 22.29 -59.36 -3.31
N ASP A 83 21.65 -60.53 -3.43
CA ASP A 83 20.31 -60.75 -2.89
C ASP A 83 20.31 -60.57 -1.37
N SER A 84 21.36 -61.01 -0.67
CA SER A 84 21.43 -60.89 0.78
C SER A 84 21.64 -59.45 1.27
N VAL A 85 22.39 -58.62 0.54
CA VAL A 85 22.64 -57.21 0.89
C VAL A 85 21.44 -56.33 0.52
N TYR A 86 20.83 -56.56 -0.64
CA TYR A 86 19.60 -55.88 -1.06
C TYR A 86 18.45 -56.20 -0.12
N VAL A 87 18.18 -57.49 0.13
CA VAL A 87 17.09 -57.95 1.00
C VAL A 87 17.37 -57.67 2.47
N GLY A 88 18.61 -57.86 2.93
CA GLY A 88 18.97 -57.78 4.35
C GLY A 88 19.28 -56.38 4.86
N THR A 89 19.61 -55.41 4.00
CA THR A 89 20.04 -54.08 4.45
C THR A 89 19.39 -52.93 3.68
N LEU A 90 19.49 -52.90 2.35
CA LEU A 90 19.02 -51.75 1.57
C LEU A 90 17.50 -51.61 1.58
N ARG A 91 16.77 -52.72 1.40
CA ARG A 91 15.31 -52.72 1.36
C ARG A 91 14.67 -52.24 2.68
N PRO A 92 15.03 -52.75 3.88
CA PRO A 92 14.51 -52.23 5.14
C PRO A 92 14.75 -50.73 5.34
N MET A 93 15.93 -50.23 4.96
CA MET A 93 16.27 -48.80 5.07
C MET A 93 15.39 -47.93 4.16
N LEU A 94 15.19 -48.34 2.91
CA LEU A 94 14.35 -47.61 1.97
C LEU A 94 12.86 -47.68 2.34
N GLU A 95 12.39 -48.80 2.90
CA GLU A 95 11.03 -48.94 3.44
C GLU A 95 10.81 -48.01 4.66
N PHE A 96 11.80 -47.92 5.55
CA PHE A 96 11.77 -46.96 6.66
C PHE A 96 11.70 -45.52 6.14
N TRP A 97 12.59 -45.16 5.21
CA TRP A 97 12.62 -43.82 4.63
C TRP A 97 11.30 -43.47 3.91
N ARG A 98 10.72 -44.42 3.18
CA ARG A 98 9.42 -44.26 2.51
C ARG A 98 8.31 -43.86 3.48
N ASN A 99 8.33 -44.39 4.71
CA ASN A 99 7.24 -44.23 5.68
C ASN A 99 7.48 -43.10 6.70
N ALA A 100 8.71 -42.62 6.85
CA ALA A 100 9.07 -41.63 7.86
C ALA A 100 8.54 -40.21 7.56
N ARG A 101 7.85 -39.55 8.49
CA ARG A 101 7.18 -38.26 8.22
C ARG A 101 8.14 -37.07 8.07
N SER A 102 9.33 -37.13 8.65
CA SER A 102 10.29 -36.02 8.76
C SER A 102 11.64 -36.33 8.08
N SER A 103 11.60 -37.01 6.94
CA SER A 103 12.79 -37.41 6.18
C SER A 103 12.91 -36.65 4.87
N PRO A 104 14.13 -36.49 4.32
CA PRO A 104 14.35 -35.71 3.10
C PRO A 104 13.54 -36.25 1.92
N GLU A 105 13.17 -35.35 1.00
CA GLU A 105 12.43 -35.67 -0.21
C GLU A 105 13.27 -36.42 -1.24
N HIS A 106 14.57 -36.16 -1.26
CA HIS A 106 15.55 -36.84 -2.09
C HIS A 106 16.88 -37.01 -1.36
N ILE A 107 17.69 -37.96 -1.80
CA ILE A 107 19.05 -38.16 -1.33
C ILE A 107 19.98 -38.11 -2.54
N VAL A 108 21.07 -37.35 -2.43
CA VAL A 108 22.12 -37.25 -3.44
C VAL A 108 23.35 -38.02 -2.98
N TYR A 109 23.73 -39.04 -3.73
CA TYR A 109 24.88 -39.90 -3.43
C TYR A 109 25.98 -39.69 -4.48
N LEU A 110 27.15 -39.19 -4.06
CA LEU A 110 28.30 -38.96 -4.94
C LEU A 110 28.85 -40.30 -5.46
N LEU A 111 28.99 -40.41 -6.78
CA LEU A 111 29.62 -41.55 -7.43
C LEU A 111 31.11 -41.26 -7.64
N ASN A 112 31.91 -42.31 -7.80
CA ASN A 112 33.35 -42.17 -8.09
C ASN A 112 33.61 -41.80 -9.55
N SER A 113 32.63 -42.01 -10.42
CA SER A 113 32.68 -41.74 -11.86
C SER A 113 32.93 -40.25 -12.15
N LYS A 114 33.94 -39.97 -12.99
CA LYS A 114 34.18 -38.62 -13.52
C LYS A 114 33.11 -38.28 -14.55
N ALA A 115 32.61 -37.04 -14.54
CA ALA A 115 31.68 -36.58 -15.57
C ALA A 115 32.43 -36.42 -16.89
N THR A 116 31.95 -37.07 -17.94
CA THR A 116 32.45 -36.89 -19.31
C THR A 116 31.54 -35.94 -20.08
N ASP A 117 31.98 -35.44 -21.24
CA ASP A 117 31.13 -34.60 -22.10
C ASP A 117 30.06 -35.42 -22.86
N GLN A 118 29.93 -36.72 -22.58
CA GLN A 118 28.87 -37.58 -23.11
C GLN A 118 27.57 -37.45 -22.30
N PRO A 119 26.40 -37.72 -22.91
CA PRO A 119 25.14 -37.71 -22.17
C PRO A 119 25.18 -38.74 -21.04
N LEU A 120 24.75 -38.33 -19.84
CA LEU A 120 24.69 -39.21 -18.67
C LEU A 120 23.82 -40.43 -18.98
N SER A 121 24.42 -41.61 -18.88
CA SER A 121 23.74 -42.89 -19.01
C SER A 121 24.37 -43.92 -18.07
N MET A 122 23.68 -45.03 -17.81
CA MET A 122 24.29 -46.11 -17.01
C MET A 122 25.56 -46.67 -17.65
N ASP A 123 25.68 -46.60 -18.98
CA ASP A 123 26.86 -47.07 -19.73
C ASP A 123 28.07 -46.16 -19.57
N SER A 124 27.85 -44.90 -19.15
CA SER A 124 28.91 -43.91 -18.92
C SER A 124 29.54 -44.00 -17.52
N LEU A 125 29.00 -44.84 -16.63
CA LEU A 125 29.47 -45.00 -15.26
C LEU A 125 30.59 -46.02 -15.14
N ASP A 126 31.48 -45.83 -14.17
CA ASP A 126 32.46 -46.83 -13.79
C ASP A 126 31.78 -48.12 -13.33
N PRO A 127 32.40 -49.31 -13.54
CA PRO A 127 31.75 -50.59 -13.25
C PRO A 127 31.26 -50.76 -11.80
N ALA A 128 31.88 -50.08 -10.83
CA ALA A 128 31.41 -50.07 -9.44
C ALA A 128 30.12 -49.24 -9.27
N ASP A 129 30.07 -48.07 -9.88
CA ASP A 129 28.92 -47.15 -9.78
C ASP A 129 27.72 -47.64 -10.60
N ALA A 130 27.97 -48.23 -11.78
CA ALA A 130 26.94 -48.88 -12.59
C ALA A 130 26.24 -50.01 -11.81
N ARG A 131 27.00 -50.78 -11.02
CA ARG A 131 26.45 -51.82 -10.13
C ARG A 131 25.56 -51.22 -9.05
N LEU A 132 25.98 -50.12 -8.41
CA LEU A 132 25.18 -49.44 -7.39
C LEU A 132 23.89 -48.86 -7.97
N ALA A 133 23.96 -48.17 -9.10
CA ALA A 133 22.79 -47.61 -9.79
C ALA A 133 21.76 -48.69 -10.16
N THR A 134 22.24 -49.88 -10.57
CA THR A 134 21.37 -51.02 -10.87
C THR A 134 20.61 -51.52 -9.64
N LEU A 135 21.26 -51.60 -8.47
CA LEU A 135 20.61 -52.01 -7.22
C LEU A 135 19.50 -51.02 -6.81
N PHE A 136 19.77 -49.72 -6.92
CA PHE A 136 18.75 -48.69 -6.67
C PHE A 136 17.63 -48.71 -7.71
N LYS A 137 17.90 -49.08 -8.97
CA LYS A 137 16.87 -49.26 -10.00
C LYS A 137 15.86 -50.33 -9.59
N ILE A 138 16.35 -51.48 -9.11
CA ILE A 138 15.52 -52.59 -8.62
C ILE A 138 14.70 -52.11 -7.41
N ALA A 139 15.36 -51.44 -6.45
CA ALA A 139 14.68 -50.85 -5.29
C ALA A 139 13.57 -49.87 -5.66
N GLY A 140 13.83 -49.04 -6.66
CA GLY A 140 12.90 -48.04 -7.18
C GLY A 140 11.64 -48.68 -7.74
N HIS A 141 11.80 -49.74 -8.51
CA HIS A 141 10.67 -50.51 -9.04
C HIS A 141 9.82 -51.14 -7.94
N ASP A 142 10.44 -51.76 -6.94
CA ASP A 142 9.73 -52.49 -5.88
C ASP A 142 9.04 -51.57 -4.86
N LEU A 143 9.64 -50.42 -4.55
CA LEU A 143 9.21 -49.53 -3.46
C LEU A 143 8.62 -48.19 -3.93
N GLY A 144 8.65 -47.91 -5.24
CA GLY A 144 8.09 -46.71 -5.87
C GLY A 144 9.01 -45.48 -5.86
N PHE A 145 10.31 -45.66 -5.61
CA PHE A 145 11.29 -44.57 -5.69
C PHE A 145 11.67 -44.32 -7.16
N VAL A 146 11.97 -43.06 -7.50
CA VAL A 146 12.56 -42.72 -8.81
C VAL A 146 14.04 -42.49 -8.63
N VAL A 147 14.86 -43.09 -9.48
CA VAL A 147 16.32 -42.97 -9.42
C VAL A 147 16.82 -42.23 -10.65
N SER A 148 17.71 -41.28 -10.45
CA SER A 148 18.23 -40.39 -11.48
C SER A 148 19.74 -40.21 -11.34
N LEU A 149 20.42 -39.85 -12.43
CA LEU A 149 21.81 -39.41 -12.45
C LEU A 149 21.84 -37.89 -12.59
N VAL A 150 22.78 -37.25 -11.91
CA VAL A 150 23.01 -35.80 -11.97
C VAL A 150 24.50 -35.51 -12.12
N THR A 151 24.82 -34.44 -12.85
CA THR A 151 26.17 -33.86 -12.82
C THR A 151 26.26 -32.85 -11.69
N VAL A 152 27.18 -33.02 -10.77
CA VAL A 152 27.53 -32.03 -9.74
C VAL A 152 28.66 -31.16 -10.29
N GLU A 153 28.41 -29.85 -10.43
CA GLU A 153 29.39 -28.87 -10.87
C GLU A 153 29.79 -27.95 -9.70
N CYS A 154 31.07 -27.95 -9.35
CA CYS A 154 31.65 -27.07 -8.33
C CYS A 154 32.68 -26.13 -8.96
N GLU A 155 32.52 -24.83 -8.74
CA GLU A 155 33.46 -23.79 -9.13
C GLU A 155 34.07 -23.13 -7.89
N LEU A 156 35.40 -23.15 -7.82
CA LEU A 156 36.17 -22.47 -6.79
C LEU A 156 36.89 -21.27 -7.37
N ARG A 157 36.87 -20.15 -6.64
CA ARG A 157 37.68 -18.97 -6.94
C ARG A 157 38.54 -18.62 -5.73
N GLY A 158 39.79 -18.27 -5.95
CA GLY A 158 40.69 -17.90 -4.85
C GLY A 158 42.11 -17.66 -5.31
N TYR A 159 43.03 -17.63 -4.34
CA TYR A 159 44.45 -17.44 -4.56
C TYR A 159 45.20 -18.74 -4.26
N VAL A 160 46.07 -19.16 -5.19
CA VAL A 160 46.97 -20.31 -5.01
C VAL A 160 48.41 -19.84 -4.85
N PHE A 161 49.22 -20.60 -4.12
CA PHE A 161 50.66 -20.37 -4.02
C PHE A 161 51.32 -20.59 -5.39
N SER A 162 52.01 -19.57 -5.93
CA SER A 162 52.71 -19.73 -7.22
C SER A 162 54.04 -20.46 -7.10
N ASP A 163 54.58 -20.57 -5.89
CA ASP A 163 55.90 -21.09 -5.55
C ASP A 163 55.85 -22.33 -4.65
N TRP A 164 54.70 -23.03 -4.58
CA TRP A 164 54.52 -24.20 -3.71
C TRP A 164 55.66 -25.24 -3.85
N GLU A 165 55.99 -25.65 -5.07
CA GLU A 165 57.07 -26.62 -5.31
C GLU A 165 58.43 -26.08 -4.86
N SER A 166 58.66 -24.76 -4.97
CA SER A 166 59.88 -24.12 -4.49
C SER A 166 59.93 -24.04 -2.96
N MET A 167 58.78 -23.91 -2.30
CA MET A 167 58.67 -23.72 -0.86
C MET A 167 58.70 -25.05 -0.09
N TYR A 168 58.09 -26.10 -0.66
CA TYR A 168 57.92 -27.40 0.00
C TYR A 168 58.65 -28.55 -0.70
N GLY A 169 59.31 -28.32 -1.84
CA GLY A 169 60.09 -29.34 -2.57
C GLY A 169 59.25 -30.49 -3.15
N MET A 170 57.93 -30.35 -3.16
CA MET A 170 57.00 -31.37 -3.64
C MET A 170 55.78 -30.73 -4.29
N LYS A 171 55.10 -31.47 -5.17
CA LYS A 171 53.82 -31.05 -5.72
C LYS A 171 52.77 -30.93 -4.62
N PRO A 172 51.88 -29.93 -4.68
CA PRO A 172 50.80 -29.82 -3.72
C PRO A 172 49.86 -31.03 -3.85
N PRO A 173 49.47 -31.66 -2.73
CA PRO A 173 48.30 -32.52 -2.70
C PRO A 173 47.07 -31.79 -3.28
N HIS A 174 46.10 -32.53 -3.84
CA HIS A 174 44.92 -31.92 -4.44
C HIS A 174 44.22 -30.96 -3.46
N GLY A 175 44.10 -29.69 -3.87
CA GLY A 175 43.49 -28.62 -3.07
C GLY A 175 44.40 -27.97 -2.01
N ALA A 176 45.59 -28.50 -1.74
CA ALA A 176 46.49 -27.96 -0.71
C ALA A 176 47.21 -26.66 -1.15
N ASP A 177 47.24 -26.37 -2.45
CA ASP A 177 47.87 -25.18 -3.01
C ASP A 177 47.01 -23.92 -2.91
N TRP A 178 45.76 -24.03 -2.47
CA TRP A 178 44.94 -22.86 -2.15
C TRP A 178 45.50 -22.16 -0.91
N GLN A 179 46.00 -20.94 -1.08
CA GLN A 179 46.31 -20.06 0.05
C GLN A 179 45.02 -19.54 0.68
N LYS A 180 44.05 -19.17 -0.16
CA LYS A 180 42.74 -18.69 0.28
C LYS A 180 41.70 -18.91 -0.80
N ILE A 181 40.64 -19.62 -0.47
CA ILE A 181 39.44 -19.72 -1.31
C ILE A 181 38.54 -18.52 -0.98
N THR A 182 38.20 -17.72 -1.99
CA THR A 182 37.35 -16.54 -1.84
C THR A 182 35.88 -16.83 -2.12
N ASP A 183 35.61 -17.79 -3.01
CA ASP A 183 34.24 -18.12 -3.42
C ASP A 183 34.13 -19.62 -3.73
N ARG A 184 32.99 -20.19 -3.33
CA ARG A 184 32.62 -21.60 -3.58
C ARG A 184 31.20 -21.62 -4.13
N ASN A 185 31.04 -22.08 -5.37
CA ASN A 185 29.73 -22.19 -6.01
C ASN A 185 29.50 -23.62 -6.50
N SER A 186 28.48 -24.27 -5.95
CA SER A 186 28.10 -25.63 -6.31
C SER A 186 26.68 -25.60 -6.89
N LYS A 187 26.47 -26.24 -8.05
CA LYS A 187 25.16 -26.40 -8.68
C LYS A 187 24.92 -27.80 -9.24
N TYR A 188 23.65 -28.17 -9.37
CA TYR A 188 23.25 -29.33 -10.18
C TYR A 188 23.26 -28.96 -11.65
N GLY A 189 23.92 -29.78 -12.46
CA GLY A 189 23.83 -29.79 -13.91
C GLY A 189 22.60 -30.55 -14.38
N THR A 190 22.73 -31.28 -15.49
CA THR A 190 21.63 -32.05 -16.07
C THR A 190 21.26 -33.24 -15.18
N ILE A 191 19.95 -33.39 -14.89
CA ILE A 191 19.38 -34.55 -14.18
C ILE A 191 18.64 -35.42 -15.20
N VAL A 192 18.95 -36.71 -15.22
CA VAL A 192 18.31 -37.71 -16.10
C VAL A 192 17.87 -38.92 -15.30
N THR A 193 16.71 -39.50 -15.60
CA THR A 193 16.34 -40.81 -15.04
C THR A 193 17.31 -41.89 -15.53
N LEU A 194 17.34 -43.04 -14.86
CA LEU A 194 18.14 -44.20 -15.32
C LEU A 194 17.74 -44.73 -16.71
N ASP A 195 16.59 -44.30 -17.24
CA ASP A 195 16.10 -44.63 -18.58
C ASP A 195 16.39 -43.52 -19.61
N GLY A 196 17.08 -42.45 -19.20
CA GLY A 196 17.52 -41.36 -20.08
C GLY A 196 16.53 -40.19 -20.23
N THR A 197 15.46 -40.14 -19.44
CA THR A 197 14.48 -39.04 -19.50
C THR A 197 14.96 -37.86 -18.65
N GLY A 198 15.07 -36.67 -19.24
CA GLY A 198 15.49 -35.46 -18.52
C GLY A 198 14.45 -34.98 -17.50
N ILE A 199 14.91 -34.58 -16.31
CA ILE A 199 14.08 -33.97 -15.26
C ILE A 199 14.50 -32.51 -15.11
N SER A 200 13.55 -31.58 -15.24
CA SER A 200 13.78 -30.16 -14.96
C SER A 200 13.54 -29.89 -13.48
N TYR A 201 14.61 -29.86 -12.67
CA TYR A 201 14.53 -29.60 -11.22
C TYR A 201 15.50 -28.46 -10.81
N GLY A 202 15.19 -27.79 -9.70
CA GLY A 202 15.91 -26.61 -9.21
C GLY A 202 17.43 -26.84 -9.07
N THR A 203 18.20 -25.80 -9.38
CA THR A 203 19.66 -25.87 -9.63
C THR A 203 20.54 -25.74 -8.39
N LYS A 204 19.98 -25.67 -7.18
CA LYS A 204 20.73 -25.44 -5.94
C LYS A 204 20.67 -26.64 -5.00
N PHE A 205 21.79 -26.93 -4.34
CA PHE A 205 21.87 -27.93 -3.27
C PHE A 205 20.83 -27.65 -2.19
N GLY A 206 20.11 -28.70 -1.80
CA GLY A 206 19.19 -28.69 -0.65
C GLY A 206 19.94 -28.61 0.68
N SER A 207 19.22 -28.83 1.77
CA SER A 207 19.79 -28.73 3.12
C SER A 207 20.98 -29.68 3.33
N VAL A 208 21.90 -29.34 4.25
CA VAL A 208 23.17 -30.07 4.53
C VAL A 208 22.98 -31.59 4.82
N ASN A 209 21.74 -32.03 5.05
CA ASN A 209 21.40 -33.42 5.41
C ASN A 209 20.89 -34.28 4.23
N GLU A 210 20.89 -33.76 3.00
CA GLU A 210 20.38 -34.47 1.81
C GLU A 210 21.48 -35.15 0.97
N CYS A 211 22.74 -35.03 1.40
CA CYS A 211 23.92 -35.38 0.61
C CYS A 211 24.74 -36.48 1.29
N ILE A 212 25.27 -37.41 0.48
CA ILE A 212 26.20 -38.45 0.88
C ILE A 212 27.38 -38.45 -0.11
N PRO A 213 28.60 -38.09 0.31
CA PRO A 213 28.97 -37.57 1.63
C PRO A 213 28.27 -36.26 2.03
N TRP A 214 28.27 -35.96 3.33
CA TRP A 214 27.57 -34.80 3.90
C TRP A 214 28.04 -33.46 3.33
N ASP A 215 29.33 -33.33 3.01
CA ASP A 215 29.89 -32.20 2.26
C ASP A 215 30.32 -32.65 0.86
N LEU A 216 29.36 -32.65 -0.06
CA LEU A 216 29.60 -32.92 -1.47
C LEU A 216 30.68 -32.01 -2.08
N THR A 217 30.84 -30.77 -1.58
CA THR A 217 31.77 -29.82 -2.18
C THR A 217 33.20 -30.19 -1.77
N GLU A 218 33.47 -30.41 -0.48
CA GLU A 218 34.80 -30.80 0.01
C GLU A 218 35.29 -32.12 -0.64
N ASP A 219 34.42 -33.12 -0.77
CA ASP A 219 34.82 -34.40 -1.36
C ASP A 219 35.01 -34.36 -2.88
N VAL A 220 34.32 -33.45 -3.59
CA VAL A 220 34.59 -33.16 -5.00
C VAL A 220 35.95 -32.44 -5.16
N GLU A 221 36.31 -31.56 -4.21
CA GLU A 221 37.58 -30.81 -4.19
C GLU A 221 38.82 -31.69 -4.00
N ARG A 222 38.71 -32.81 -3.26
CA ARG A 222 39.81 -33.75 -2.98
C ARG A 222 40.34 -34.47 -4.21
N GLN A 223 39.63 -34.36 -5.34
CA GLN A 223 40.00 -34.99 -6.60
C GLN A 223 40.65 -33.99 -7.57
N GLU A 224 41.11 -34.49 -8.72
CA GLU A 224 41.68 -33.64 -9.78
C GLU A 224 40.63 -32.69 -10.37
N TYR A 225 41.00 -31.43 -10.59
CA TYR A 225 40.13 -30.45 -11.26
C TYR A 225 39.99 -30.77 -12.76
N ASP A 226 38.83 -30.46 -13.33
CA ASP A 226 38.55 -30.69 -14.75
C ASP A 226 39.01 -29.52 -15.62
N ALA A 227 38.95 -28.30 -15.09
CA ALA A 227 39.49 -27.11 -15.76
C ALA A 227 40.02 -26.08 -14.76
N SER A 228 41.07 -25.35 -15.16
CA SER A 228 41.58 -24.20 -14.40
C SER A 228 41.81 -23.00 -15.31
N LYS A 229 41.42 -21.80 -14.85
CA LYS A 229 41.56 -20.53 -15.56
C LYS A 229 42.19 -19.47 -14.65
N HIS A 230 42.84 -18.47 -15.24
CA HIS A 230 43.31 -17.29 -14.49
C HIS A 230 42.11 -16.43 -14.12
N GLY A 231 42.01 -16.04 -12.85
CA GLY A 231 40.89 -15.24 -12.35
C GLY A 231 41.11 -13.74 -12.54
N GLY A 232 41.07 -13.24 -13.79
CA GLY A 232 41.07 -11.80 -14.14
C GLY A 232 42.30 -10.98 -13.71
N GLU A 233 42.47 -9.79 -14.29
CA GLU A 233 43.51 -8.82 -13.93
C GLU A 233 43.20 -8.18 -12.57
N GLY A 234 43.55 -8.88 -11.49
CA GLY A 234 43.58 -8.36 -10.13
C GLY A 234 44.99 -8.47 -9.59
N SER A 235 45.69 -7.34 -9.52
CA SER A 235 47.06 -7.11 -9.04
C SER A 235 47.66 -8.21 -8.14
N ASP A 236 48.87 -8.64 -8.50
CA ASP A 236 49.90 -9.15 -7.59
C ASP A 236 49.98 -8.23 -6.35
N ARG A 237 49.20 -8.52 -5.31
CA ARG A 237 49.39 -7.90 -4.01
C ARG A 237 50.47 -8.68 -3.30
N LEU A 238 51.68 -8.13 -3.36
CA LEU A 238 52.80 -8.45 -2.48
C LEU A 238 52.33 -8.30 -1.03
N SER A 239 51.85 -9.38 -0.43
CA SER A 239 51.97 -9.57 1.00
C SER A 239 53.30 -10.27 1.26
N ASP A 240 53.90 -10.02 2.43
CA ASP A 240 55.24 -10.47 2.84
C ASP A 240 55.49 -12.00 2.77
N HIS A 241 54.54 -12.82 2.32
CA HIS A 241 54.57 -14.29 2.36
C HIS A 241 54.29 -14.96 0.99
N GLY A 242 54.94 -14.48 -0.07
CA GLY A 242 54.99 -15.16 -1.37
C GLY A 242 53.95 -14.69 -2.39
N LYS A 243 54.28 -14.87 -3.68
CA LYS A 243 53.43 -14.47 -4.81
C LYS A 243 52.22 -15.42 -4.90
N ALA A 244 51.01 -14.93 -4.67
CA ALA A 244 49.79 -15.71 -4.81
C ALA A 244 49.02 -15.29 -6.07
N VAL A 245 48.59 -16.27 -6.87
CA VAL A 245 47.93 -16.02 -8.16
C VAL A 245 46.45 -16.35 -8.08
N SER A 246 45.62 -15.43 -8.57
CA SER A 246 44.16 -15.63 -8.68
C SER A 246 43.83 -16.74 -9.68
N ARG A 247 43.10 -17.76 -9.22
CA ARG A 247 42.69 -18.93 -10.01
C ARG A 247 41.22 -19.23 -9.84
N ILE A 248 40.63 -19.72 -10.92
CA ILE A 248 39.30 -20.35 -10.94
C ILE A 248 39.50 -21.81 -11.30
N ARG A 249 38.98 -22.74 -10.50
CA ARG A 249 38.98 -24.19 -10.78
C ARG A 249 37.56 -24.71 -10.86
N GLN A 250 37.32 -25.60 -11.81
CA GLN A 250 36.03 -26.24 -12.04
C GLN A 250 36.16 -27.75 -11.88
N TYR A 251 35.20 -28.33 -11.16
CA TYR A 251 35.11 -29.76 -10.86
C TYR A 251 33.73 -30.26 -11.30
N ARG A 252 33.67 -31.40 -11.99
CA ARG A 252 32.45 -32.03 -12.52
C ARG A 252 32.43 -33.51 -12.15
N ARG A 253 31.45 -33.94 -11.34
CA ARG A 253 31.28 -35.34 -10.90
C ARG A 253 29.87 -35.84 -11.14
N VAL A 254 29.71 -37.16 -11.18
CA VAL A 254 28.38 -37.78 -11.32
C VAL A 254 27.86 -38.14 -9.92
N ALA A 255 26.58 -37.92 -9.67
CA ALA A 255 25.91 -38.37 -8.46
C ALA A 255 24.58 -39.08 -8.80
N LEU A 256 24.15 -39.97 -7.91
CA LEU A 256 22.85 -40.62 -7.96
C LEU A 256 21.85 -39.82 -7.12
N VAL A 257 20.70 -39.49 -7.68
CA VAL A 257 19.59 -38.86 -6.95
C VAL A 257 18.47 -39.88 -6.79
N VAL A 258 18.11 -40.17 -5.54
CA VAL A 258 16.98 -41.06 -5.22
C VAL A 258 15.82 -40.20 -4.73
N TRP A 259 14.69 -40.23 -5.43
CA TRP A 259 13.48 -39.47 -5.13
C TRP A 259 12.48 -40.31 -4.37
N ARG A 260 12.00 -39.78 -3.25
CA ARG A 260 10.99 -40.44 -2.44
C ARG A 260 9.63 -40.54 -3.16
N PRO A 261 8.84 -41.62 -2.94
CA PRO A 261 7.48 -41.70 -3.45
C PRO A 261 6.65 -40.51 -2.98
N ARG A 262 5.84 -39.92 -3.87
CA ARG A 262 4.98 -38.72 -3.67
C ARG A 262 5.62 -37.35 -3.94
N THR A 263 6.93 -37.28 -4.19
CA THR A 263 7.56 -36.05 -4.71
C THR A 263 7.08 -35.75 -6.12
N GLU A 264 7.16 -34.48 -6.56
CA GLU A 264 6.73 -34.09 -7.91
C GLU A 264 7.45 -34.88 -9.02
N PRO A 265 8.79 -35.09 -8.99
CA PRO A 265 9.48 -35.93 -9.97
C PRO A 265 9.00 -37.38 -9.94
N ALA A 266 8.72 -37.93 -8.74
CA ALA A 266 8.18 -39.28 -8.59
C ALA A 266 6.74 -39.42 -9.10
N ARG A 267 5.92 -38.36 -9.02
CA ARG A 267 4.56 -38.34 -9.58
C ARG A 267 4.58 -38.23 -11.11
N ALA A 268 5.47 -37.41 -11.66
CA ALA A 268 5.57 -37.19 -13.09
C ALA A 268 6.21 -38.37 -13.84
N HIS A 269 7.26 -38.97 -13.26
CA HIS A 269 8.10 -39.95 -13.94
C HIS A 269 8.12 -41.34 -13.27
N GLY A 270 7.34 -41.55 -12.22
CA GLY A 270 7.21 -42.86 -11.58
C GLY A 270 6.37 -43.84 -12.40
N THR A 271 6.68 -45.14 -12.26
CA THR A 271 6.01 -46.26 -12.93
C THR A 271 4.55 -46.50 -12.47
N CYS A 272 4.02 -45.70 -11.52
CA CYS A 272 2.68 -45.85 -10.93
C CYS A 272 1.84 -44.55 -10.97
N ASN A 273 1.96 -43.75 -12.05
CA ASN A 273 1.21 -42.49 -12.20
C ASN A 273 -0.30 -42.74 -12.39
N ILE A 274 -1.12 -42.35 -11.39
CA ILE A 274 -2.58 -42.50 -11.42
C ILE A 274 -3.22 -41.75 -12.59
N ALA A 275 -2.62 -40.65 -13.05
CA ALA A 275 -3.12 -39.88 -14.18
C ALA A 275 -3.02 -40.66 -15.51
N LEU A 276 -2.02 -41.53 -15.67
CA LEU A 276 -1.93 -42.43 -16.83
C LEU A 276 -3.05 -43.47 -16.80
N VAL A 277 -3.31 -44.08 -15.63
CA VAL A 277 -4.41 -45.05 -15.46
C VAL A 277 -5.77 -44.39 -15.71
N CYS A 278 -6.00 -43.18 -15.20
CA CYS A 278 -7.23 -42.43 -15.45
C CYS A 278 -7.35 -41.98 -16.92
N LYS A 279 -6.25 -41.69 -17.60
CA LYS A 279 -6.24 -41.33 -19.03
C LYS A 279 -6.64 -42.53 -19.90
N ASP A 280 -6.17 -43.72 -19.57
CA ASP A 280 -6.58 -44.95 -20.25
C ASP A 280 -8.08 -45.19 -20.07
N LEU A 281 -8.60 -45.03 -18.86
CA LEU A 281 -10.04 -45.16 -18.59
C LEU A 281 -10.91 -44.10 -19.30
N MET A 282 -10.36 -42.90 -19.50
CA MET A 282 -11.00 -41.83 -20.29
C MET A 282 -11.05 -42.10 -21.80
N SER A 283 -10.29 -43.09 -22.30
CA SER A 283 -10.27 -43.49 -23.71
C SER A 283 -11.23 -44.63 -24.06
N VAL A 284 -11.97 -45.14 -23.06
CA VAL A 284 -12.87 -46.27 -23.20
C VAL A 284 -14.07 -45.93 -24.09
N THR A 285 -14.41 -46.85 -24.99
CA THR A 285 -15.62 -46.82 -25.81
C THR A 285 -16.57 -47.95 -25.44
N ALA A 286 -17.83 -47.87 -25.87
CA ALA A 286 -18.87 -48.86 -25.54
C ALA A 286 -18.57 -50.28 -26.07
N GLU A 287 -17.65 -50.40 -27.03
CA GLU A 287 -17.23 -51.67 -27.63
C GLU A 287 -16.23 -52.45 -26.77
N ILE A 288 -15.57 -51.79 -25.81
CA ILE A 288 -14.54 -52.42 -24.99
C ILE A 288 -15.16 -53.00 -23.70
N PRO A 289 -15.00 -54.31 -23.43
CA PRO A 289 -15.57 -54.94 -22.25
C PRO A 289 -15.01 -54.38 -20.94
N ARG A 290 -15.88 -54.17 -19.96
CA ARG A 290 -15.54 -53.64 -18.63
C ARG A 290 -14.52 -54.52 -17.91
N GLU A 291 -14.61 -55.84 -18.07
CA GLU A 291 -13.81 -56.83 -17.35
C GLU A 291 -12.30 -56.61 -17.51
N ARG A 292 -11.89 -56.06 -18.66
CA ARG A 292 -10.50 -55.72 -18.97
C ARG A 292 -9.94 -54.60 -18.07
N TYR A 293 -10.80 -53.75 -17.53
CA TYR A 293 -10.45 -52.57 -16.74
C TYR A 293 -10.73 -52.75 -15.25
N GLU A 294 -11.20 -53.91 -14.79
CA GLU A 294 -11.64 -54.11 -13.41
C GLU A 294 -10.49 -53.86 -12.40
N GLU A 295 -9.28 -54.32 -12.69
CA GLU A 295 -8.10 -54.06 -11.85
C GLU A 295 -7.69 -52.57 -11.87
N GLN A 296 -7.90 -51.87 -12.98
CA GLN A 296 -7.63 -50.44 -13.09
C GLN A 296 -8.67 -49.62 -12.33
N ILE A 297 -9.94 -50.02 -12.39
CA ILE A 297 -11.04 -49.44 -11.60
C ILE A 297 -10.77 -49.64 -10.11
N LYS A 298 -10.41 -50.85 -9.67
CA LYS A 298 -10.00 -51.11 -8.28
C LYS A 298 -8.81 -50.25 -7.85
N THR A 299 -7.82 -50.09 -8.72
CA THR A 299 -6.65 -49.24 -8.47
C THR A 299 -7.04 -47.76 -8.32
N ILE A 300 -7.92 -47.25 -9.19
CA ILE A 300 -8.45 -45.88 -9.12
C ILE A 300 -9.27 -45.68 -7.85
N ILE A 301 -10.11 -46.64 -7.47
CA ILE A 301 -10.90 -46.61 -6.24
C ILE A 301 -10.00 -46.60 -5.00
N ALA A 302 -8.99 -47.48 -4.94
CA ALA A 302 -8.06 -47.56 -3.81
C ALA A 302 -7.20 -46.29 -3.65
N ARG A 303 -6.91 -45.60 -4.75
CA ARG A 303 -6.07 -44.39 -4.80
C ARG A 303 -6.88 -43.12 -5.09
N PHE A 304 -8.18 -43.15 -4.86
CA PHE A 304 -9.10 -42.06 -5.24
C PHE A 304 -8.72 -40.71 -4.61
N GLY A 305 -8.12 -40.74 -3.42
CA GLY A 305 -7.65 -39.54 -2.71
C GLY A 305 -6.40 -38.86 -3.28
N GLU A 306 -5.70 -39.46 -4.24
CA GLU A 306 -4.49 -38.86 -4.84
C GLU A 306 -4.81 -37.73 -5.82
N ASP A 307 -5.84 -37.91 -6.66
CA ASP A 307 -6.38 -36.89 -7.57
C ASP A 307 -7.88 -37.14 -7.83
N SER A 308 -8.71 -36.75 -6.85
CA SER A 308 -10.15 -37.03 -6.86
C SER A 308 -10.89 -36.42 -8.05
N ALA A 309 -10.42 -35.29 -8.57
CA ALA A 309 -11.03 -34.62 -9.71
C ALA A 309 -10.77 -35.36 -11.03
N VAL A 310 -9.58 -35.92 -11.21
CA VAL A 310 -9.26 -36.74 -12.40
C VAL A 310 -9.92 -38.11 -12.27
N CYS A 311 -9.85 -38.77 -11.12
CA CYS A 311 -10.46 -40.07 -10.85
C CYS A 311 -11.99 -40.05 -11.00
N SER A 312 -12.67 -39.03 -10.47
CA SER A 312 -14.13 -38.89 -10.62
C SER A 312 -14.53 -38.70 -12.08
N ARG A 313 -13.82 -37.84 -12.83
CA ARG A 313 -14.09 -37.62 -14.26
C ARG A 313 -13.92 -38.90 -15.08
N SER A 314 -12.86 -39.66 -14.83
CA SER A 314 -12.62 -40.93 -15.55
C SER A 314 -13.67 -41.98 -15.21
N LEU A 315 -14.01 -42.16 -13.93
CA LEU A 315 -15.04 -43.12 -13.53
C LEU A 315 -16.43 -42.72 -14.03
N CYS A 316 -16.81 -41.45 -13.95
CA CYS A 316 -18.09 -40.97 -14.48
C CYS A 316 -18.19 -41.15 -16.00
N HIS A 317 -17.10 -40.91 -16.74
CA HIS A 317 -17.06 -41.17 -18.18
C HIS A 317 -17.27 -42.66 -18.48
N ALA A 318 -16.49 -43.54 -17.86
CA ALA A 318 -16.61 -44.99 -18.03
C ALA A 318 -18.00 -45.51 -17.64
N ALA A 319 -18.56 -45.02 -16.52
CA ALA A 319 -19.89 -45.37 -16.05
C ALA A 319 -20.99 -44.95 -17.04
N LEU A 320 -20.90 -43.75 -17.63
CA LEU A 320 -21.83 -43.31 -18.67
C LEU A 320 -21.67 -44.12 -19.97
N THR A 321 -20.44 -44.53 -20.32
CA THR A 321 -20.16 -45.31 -21.53
C THR A 321 -20.68 -46.75 -21.42
N TRP A 322 -20.50 -47.39 -20.27
CA TRP A 322 -20.97 -48.76 -20.02
C TRP A 322 -22.39 -48.85 -19.45
N MET A 323 -23.06 -47.72 -19.26
CA MET A 323 -24.38 -47.63 -18.65
C MET A 323 -24.45 -48.25 -17.23
N ASP A 324 -23.40 -48.08 -16.43
CA ASP A 324 -23.37 -48.52 -15.04
C ASP A 324 -23.72 -47.37 -14.07
N SER A 325 -24.95 -47.38 -13.57
CA SER A 325 -25.41 -46.38 -12.60
C SER A 325 -24.71 -46.51 -11.24
N SER A 326 -24.30 -47.72 -10.82
CA SER A 326 -23.66 -47.94 -9.52
C SER A 326 -22.26 -47.34 -9.46
N LEU A 327 -21.47 -47.49 -10.53
CA LEU A 327 -20.15 -46.88 -10.67
C LEU A 327 -20.25 -45.35 -10.75
N TRP A 328 -21.28 -44.83 -11.41
CA TRP A 328 -21.53 -43.39 -11.47
C TRP A 328 -21.88 -42.81 -10.09
N ILE A 329 -22.81 -43.44 -9.37
CA ILE A 329 -23.21 -43.01 -8.01
C ILE A 329 -21.99 -43.06 -7.08
N PHE A 330 -21.20 -44.14 -7.14
CA PHE A 330 -19.98 -44.28 -6.34
C PHE A 330 -19.01 -43.13 -6.59
N ALA A 331 -18.69 -42.85 -7.86
CA ALA A 331 -17.74 -41.82 -8.24
C ALA A 331 -18.19 -40.43 -7.76
N ILE A 332 -19.48 -40.11 -7.91
CA ILE A 332 -20.05 -38.81 -7.52
C ILE A 332 -20.12 -38.65 -6.01
N THR A 333 -20.59 -39.67 -5.28
CA THR A 333 -20.69 -39.61 -3.81
C THR A 333 -19.33 -39.54 -3.13
N HIS A 334 -18.32 -40.29 -3.59
CA HIS A 334 -16.97 -40.22 -3.01
C HIS A 334 -16.23 -38.93 -3.41
N ALA A 335 -16.46 -38.41 -4.62
CA ALA A 335 -15.87 -37.15 -5.03
C ALA A 335 -16.50 -35.93 -4.34
N SER A 336 -17.76 -36.04 -3.94
CA SER A 336 -18.48 -34.97 -3.24
C SER A 336 -17.83 -34.57 -1.91
N ASP A 337 -17.15 -35.50 -1.22
CA ASP A 337 -16.40 -35.23 0.03
C ASP A 337 -15.19 -34.30 -0.18
N ILE A 338 -14.66 -34.22 -1.40
CA ILE A 338 -13.40 -33.54 -1.69
C ILE A 338 -13.64 -32.26 -2.51
N GLY A 339 -14.72 -32.19 -3.30
CA GLY A 339 -14.89 -31.10 -4.27
C GLY A 339 -16.32 -30.62 -4.58
N GLY A 340 -17.36 -31.12 -3.91
CA GLY A 340 -18.74 -30.67 -4.16
C GLY A 340 -19.13 -30.72 -5.65
N LEU A 341 -19.65 -29.62 -6.20
CA LEU A 341 -20.05 -29.48 -7.61
C LEU A 341 -18.86 -29.42 -8.59
N ARG A 342 -17.62 -29.19 -8.13
CA ARG A 342 -16.43 -29.13 -9.00
C ARG A 342 -16.15 -30.44 -9.73
N ILE A 343 -16.71 -31.54 -9.25
CA ILE A 343 -16.61 -32.88 -9.86
C ILE A 343 -17.14 -32.89 -11.30
N PHE A 344 -18.13 -32.05 -11.61
CA PHE A 344 -18.70 -31.98 -12.95
C PHE A 344 -17.90 -31.06 -13.89
N GLY A 345 -16.87 -30.36 -13.39
CA GLY A 345 -16.06 -29.40 -14.14
C GLY A 345 -16.49 -27.94 -13.92
N HIS A 346 -15.94 -27.02 -14.70
CA HIS A 346 -16.27 -25.59 -14.61
C HIS A 346 -17.73 -25.31 -15.02
N HIS A 347 -18.26 -24.18 -14.54
CA HIS A 347 -19.68 -23.82 -14.42
C HIS A 347 -20.57 -24.18 -15.63
N ASP A 348 -20.11 -24.06 -16.89
CA ASP A 348 -20.97 -24.37 -18.06
C ASP A 348 -21.08 -25.85 -18.43
N THR A 349 -20.14 -26.69 -17.98
CA THR A 349 -20.10 -28.12 -18.34
C THR A 349 -20.73 -29.03 -17.30
N GLY A 350 -20.95 -28.49 -16.09
CA GLY A 350 -21.36 -29.29 -14.94
C GLY A 350 -22.80 -29.78 -15.06
N SER A 351 -23.73 -28.85 -15.30
CA SER A 351 -25.14 -29.15 -15.54
C SER A 351 -25.35 -30.07 -16.75
N LYS A 352 -24.52 -29.95 -17.80
CA LYS A 352 -24.57 -30.84 -18.97
C LYS A 352 -24.26 -32.29 -18.60
N LYS A 353 -23.23 -32.54 -17.80
CA LYS A 353 -22.85 -33.90 -17.41
C LYS A 353 -23.85 -34.53 -16.45
N ALA A 354 -24.39 -33.74 -15.52
CA ALA A 354 -25.49 -34.19 -14.67
C ALA A 354 -26.73 -34.53 -15.52
N TRP A 355 -27.06 -33.69 -16.49
CA TRP A 355 -28.18 -33.93 -17.41
C TRP A 355 -27.98 -35.20 -18.26
N ASN A 356 -26.78 -35.41 -18.81
CA ASN A 356 -26.47 -36.65 -19.55
C ASN A 356 -26.65 -37.91 -18.68
N ALA A 357 -26.40 -37.83 -17.37
CA ALA A 357 -26.66 -38.93 -16.44
C ALA A 357 -28.16 -39.13 -16.21
N ILE A 358 -28.94 -38.04 -16.10
CA ILE A 358 -30.41 -38.09 -16.01
C ILE A 358 -31.01 -38.72 -17.28
N GLU A 359 -30.52 -38.36 -18.46
CA GLU A 359 -30.95 -38.95 -19.75
C GLU A 359 -30.65 -40.45 -19.84
N LYS A 360 -29.50 -40.91 -19.32
CA LYS A 360 -29.08 -42.32 -19.42
C LYS A 360 -29.64 -43.23 -18.31
N PHE A 361 -29.75 -42.72 -17.08
CA PHE A 361 -30.08 -43.54 -15.90
C PHE A 361 -31.47 -43.23 -15.32
N GLY A 362 -32.10 -42.14 -15.74
CA GLY A 362 -33.34 -41.63 -15.16
C GLY A 362 -33.12 -40.78 -13.91
N PHE A 363 -34.05 -39.84 -13.68
CA PHE A 363 -33.93 -38.87 -12.58
C PHE A 363 -33.97 -39.52 -11.19
N THR A 364 -34.81 -40.54 -11.00
CA THR A 364 -35.00 -41.21 -9.70
C THR A 364 -33.72 -41.89 -9.20
N VAL A 365 -32.88 -42.40 -10.11
CA VAL A 365 -31.60 -43.03 -9.78
C VAL A 365 -30.52 -41.99 -9.46
N VAL A 366 -30.54 -40.85 -10.16
CA VAL A 366 -29.50 -39.81 -10.09
C VAL A 366 -29.76 -38.81 -8.96
N ALA A 367 -31.01 -38.50 -8.64
CA ALA A 367 -31.39 -37.47 -7.67
C ALA A 367 -30.74 -37.63 -6.28
N PRO A 368 -30.69 -38.82 -5.64
CA PRO A 368 -30.07 -38.98 -4.33
C PRO A 368 -28.57 -38.62 -4.34
N ALA A 369 -27.85 -38.97 -5.40
CA ALA A 369 -26.44 -38.63 -5.54
C ALA A 369 -26.23 -37.12 -5.73
N LEU A 370 -27.09 -36.46 -6.52
CA LEU A 370 -27.05 -35.01 -6.70
C LEU A 370 -27.37 -34.25 -5.39
N SER A 371 -28.33 -34.72 -4.59
CA SER A 371 -28.63 -34.14 -3.27
C SER A 371 -27.42 -34.23 -2.34
N ILE A 372 -26.69 -35.35 -2.31
CA ILE A 372 -25.46 -35.49 -1.51
C ILE A 372 -24.40 -34.48 -1.96
N VAL A 373 -24.22 -34.31 -3.28
CA VAL A 373 -23.27 -33.33 -3.83
C VAL A 373 -23.65 -31.90 -3.42
N LEU A 374 -24.93 -31.54 -3.53
CA LEU A 374 -25.42 -30.22 -3.14
C LEU A 374 -25.31 -29.97 -1.64
N GLN A 375 -25.51 -30.99 -0.80
CA GLN A 375 -25.32 -30.87 0.65
C GLN A 375 -23.86 -30.56 1.00
N LYS A 376 -22.89 -31.22 0.34
CA LYS A 376 -21.46 -31.06 0.59
C LYS A 376 -20.82 -29.86 -0.14
N GLU A 377 -21.53 -29.22 -1.06
CA GLU A 377 -21.04 -28.00 -1.72
C GLU A 377 -20.99 -26.82 -0.73
N PRO A 378 -19.84 -26.12 -0.58
CA PRO A 378 -19.74 -24.99 0.35
C PRO A 378 -20.35 -23.69 -0.18
N GLY A 379 -20.43 -23.52 -1.51
CA GLY A 379 -20.87 -22.26 -2.13
C GLY A 379 -22.37 -22.22 -2.43
N VAL A 380 -23.13 -21.38 -1.72
CA VAL A 380 -24.58 -21.17 -1.95
C VAL A 380 -24.86 -20.68 -3.38
N LYS A 381 -24.04 -19.74 -3.88
CA LYS A 381 -24.08 -19.27 -5.27
C LYS A 381 -23.93 -20.43 -6.25
N SER A 382 -22.96 -21.32 -6.03
CA SER A 382 -22.71 -22.47 -6.91
C SER A 382 -23.90 -23.43 -6.93
N LYS A 383 -24.53 -23.67 -5.77
CA LYS A 383 -25.76 -24.49 -5.65
C LYS A 383 -26.89 -23.88 -6.47
N LEU A 384 -27.20 -22.59 -6.24
CA LEU A 384 -28.29 -21.90 -6.94
C LEU A 384 -28.04 -21.80 -8.44
N ALA A 385 -26.81 -21.49 -8.87
CA ALA A 385 -26.44 -21.45 -10.28
C ALA A 385 -26.62 -22.84 -10.96
N PHE A 386 -26.19 -23.91 -10.30
CA PHE A 386 -26.39 -25.27 -10.79
C PHE A 386 -27.87 -25.64 -10.89
N LEU A 387 -28.66 -25.36 -9.85
CA LEU A 387 -30.12 -25.59 -9.85
C LEU A 387 -30.81 -24.80 -10.97
N ARG A 388 -30.39 -23.56 -11.23
CA ARG A 388 -30.90 -22.74 -12.34
C ARG A 388 -30.58 -23.33 -13.69
N GLU A 389 -29.35 -23.72 -13.93
CA GLU A 389 -28.97 -24.33 -15.20
C GLU A 389 -29.70 -25.65 -15.45
N LEU A 390 -29.90 -26.45 -14.39
CA LEU A 390 -30.67 -27.68 -14.46
C LEU A 390 -32.15 -27.38 -14.77
N HIS A 391 -32.73 -26.35 -14.15
CA HIS A 391 -34.09 -25.88 -14.40
C HIS A 391 -34.27 -25.38 -15.84
N GLN A 392 -33.29 -24.64 -16.36
CA GLN A 392 -33.30 -24.14 -17.73
C GLN A 392 -33.25 -25.29 -18.74
N ARG A 393 -32.40 -26.31 -18.49
CA ARG A 393 -32.32 -27.52 -19.34
C ARG A 393 -33.61 -28.33 -19.31
N ALA A 394 -34.20 -28.53 -18.13
CA ALA A 394 -35.50 -29.17 -17.96
C ALA A 394 -36.64 -28.40 -18.67
N SER A 395 -36.48 -27.09 -18.88
CA SER A 395 -37.44 -26.28 -19.62
C SER A 395 -37.28 -26.35 -21.13
N LEU A 396 -36.10 -26.75 -21.64
CA LEU A 396 -35.79 -26.77 -23.07
C LEU A 396 -36.04 -28.12 -23.76
N GLN A 397 -36.05 -29.24 -23.02
CA GLN A 397 -35.99 -30.57 -23.63
C GLN A 397 -37.30 -31.39 -23.69
N HIS A 398 -38.45 -30.90 -23.21
CA HIS A 398 -39.77 -31.53 -23.36
C HIS A 398 -39.77 -33.07 -23.18
N LEU A 399 -39.29 -33.58 -22.04
CA LEU A 399 -39.37 -35.00 -21.68
C LEU A 399 -40.55 -35.21 -20.73
N SER A 400 -41.59 -35.88 -21.22
CA SER A 400 -42.99 -35.76 -20.77
C SER A 400 -43.32 -36.24 -19.35
N ASP A 401 -42.42 -36.92 -18.63
CA ASP A 401 -42.65 -37.39 -17.24
C ASP A 401 -41.51 -37.03 -16.25
N SER A 402 -40.28 -36.86 -16.71
CA SER A 402 -39.12 -36.52 -15.88
C SER A 402 -39.05 -35.04 -15.49
N ASP A 403 -39.64 -34.15 -16.31
CA ASP A 403 -39.54 -32.70 -16.13
C ASP A 403 -40.25 -32.20 -14.87
N SER A 404 -41.39 -32.81 -14.50
CA SER A 404 -42.15 -32.46 -13.30
C SER A 404 -41.40 -32.86 -12.01
N LEU A 405 -40.80 -34.05 -11.99
CA LEU A 405 -40.01 -34.56 -10.87
C LEU A 405 -38.74 -33.73 -10.65
N VAL A 406 -38.05 -33.37 -11.74
CA VAL A 406 -36.85 -32.50 -11.68
C VAL A 406 -37.23 -31.13 -11.12
N ARG A 407 -38.33 -30.52 -11.58
CA ARG A 407 -38.80 -29.21 -11.08
C ARG A 407 -39.18 -29.26 -9.60
N SER A 408 -39.89 -30.30 -9.16
CA SER A 408 -40.24 -30.49 -7.75
C SER A 408 -38.99 -30.58 -6.87
N TRP A 409 -38.03 -31.42 -7.27
CA TRP A 409 -36.76 -31.57 -6.55
C TRP A 409 -35.92 -30.29 -6.53
N ILE A 410 -35.88 -29.53 -7.64
CA ILE A 410 -35.20 -28.23 -7.67
C ILE A 410 -35.82 -27.28 -6.66
N SER A 411 -37.15 -27.24 -6.54
CA SER A 411 -37.84 -26.41 -5.55
C SER A 411 -37.46 -26.82 -4.12
N GLU A 412 -37.50 -28.11 -3.81
CA GLU A 412 -37.14 -28.65 -2.50
C GLU A 412 -35.67 -28.37 -2.14
N GLU A 413 -34.73 -28.54 -3.07
CA GLU A 413 -33.31 -28.25 -2.83
C GLU A 413 -33.02 -26.75 -2.75
N THR A 414 -33.77 -25.91 -3.46
CA THR A 414 -33.67 -24.45 -3.34
C THR A 414 -34.10 -24.01 -1.94
N GLU A 415 -35.25 -24.51 -1.47
CA GLU A 415 -35.74 -24.24 -0.12
C GLU A 415 -34.77 -24.76 0.95
N ARG A 416 -34.25 -25.99 0.79
CA ARG A 416 -33.25 -26.57 1.70
C ARG A 416 -31.94 -25.77 1.70
N THR A 417 -31.53 -25.22 0.56
CA THR A 417 -30.34 -24.37 0.46
C THR A 417 -30.53 -23.04 1.19
N LEU A 418 -31.74 -22.47 1.11
CA LEU A 418 -32.08 -21.22 1.78
C LEU A 418 -32.26 -21.40 3.30
N ASN A 419 -32.89 -22.48 3.74
CA ASN A 419 -33.07 -22.77 5.17
C ASN A 419 -31.73 -23.07 5.89
N ASN A 420 -30.76 -23.63 5.16
CA ASN A 420 -29.40 -23.88 5.68
C ASN A 420 -28.43 -22.71 5.41
N PHE A 421 -28.93 -21.59 4.89
CA PHE A 421 -28.12 -20.41 4.64
C PHE A 421 -27.74 -19.77 5.98
N HIS A 422 -26.52 -20.05 6.46
CA HIS A 422 -25.99 -19.36 7.62
C HIS A 422 -25.74 -17.89 7.29
N LEU A 423 -26.44 -17.02 8.02
CA LEU A 423 -26.53 -15.55 7.93
C LEU A 423 -25.21 -14.79 8.15
N SER A 424 -24.05 -15.45 8.06
CA SER A 424 -22.76 -14.92 8.51
C SER A 424 -21.87 -14.31 7.41
N ARG A 425 -22.23 -14.39 6.11
CA ARG A 425 -21.42 -13.80 5.02
C ARG A 425 -22.27 -12.93 4.08
N ALA A 426 -22.16 -11.61 4.26
CA ALA A 426 -22.85 -10.60 3.44
C ALA A 426 -22.28 -10.45 2.01
N ASP A 427 -21.00 -10.78 1.80
CA ASP A 427 -20.25 -10.47 0.57
C ASP A 427 -20.82 -11.07 -0.73
N ALA A 428 -21.68 -12.09 -0.64
CA ALA A 428 -22.27 -12.77 -1.80
C ALA A 428 -23.76 -12.43 -2.04
N LEU A 429 -24.37 -11.57 -1.21
CA LEU A 429 -25.81 -11.29 -1.26
C LEU A 429 -26.32 -10.78 -2.62
N PRO A 430 -25.67 -9.80 -3.29
CA PRO A 430 -26.18 -9.31 -4.57
C PRO A 430 -26.22 -10.39 -5.65
N GLU A 431 -25.25 -11.31 -5.64
CA GLU A 431 -25.21 -12.41 -6.60
C GLU A 431 -26.26 -13.48 -6.28
N ILE A 432 -26.48 -13.78 -5.00
CA ILE A 432 -27.52 -14.71 -4.54
C ILE A 432 -28.91 -14.19 -4.92
N ILE A 433 -29.20 -12.91 -4.67
CA ILE A 433 -30.48 -12.28 -5.04
C ILE A 433 -30.72 -12.40 -6.54
N ARG A 434 -29.69 -12.12 -7.37
CA ARG A 434 -29.80 -12.29 -8.83
C ARG A 434 -30.13 -13.72 -9.25
N GLU A 435 -29.52 -14.70 -8.61
CA GLU A 435 -29.79 -16.10 -8.92
C GLU A 435 -31.20 -16.53 -8.48
N LEU A 436 -31.66 -16.06 -7.31
CA LEU A 436 -33.02 -16.32 -6.81
C LEU A 436 -34.09 -15.66 -7.67
N LEU A 437 -33.87 -14.42 -8.10
CA LEU A 437 -34.80 -13.71 -8.98
C LEU A 437 -34.95 -14.42 -10.34
N LYS A 438 -33.86 -14.97 -10.88
CA LYS A 438 -33.90 -15.77 -12.12
C LYS A 438 -34.59 -17.11 -11.96
N LEU A 439 -34.54 -17.70 -10.76
CA LEU A 439 -35.09 -19.02 -10.47
C LEU A 439 -36.59 -18.98 -10.13
N ASN A 440 -36.99 -18.11 -9.21
CA ASN A 440 -38.32 -18.12 -8.60
C ASN A 440 -39.13 -16.83 -8.86
N GLY A 441 -38.52 -15.83 -9.51
CA GLY A 441 -39.14 -14.54 -9.79
C GLY A 441 -39.29 -13.63 -8.56
N VAL A 442 -39.87 -12.45 -8.79
CA VAL A 442 -39.99 -11.37 -7.78
C VAL A 442 -40.96 -11.74 -6.65
N GLN A 443 -42.02 -12.49 -6.94
CA GLN A 443 -43.03 -12.87 -5.94
C GLN A 443 -42.46 -13.72 -4.81
N TYR A 444 -41.43 -14.52 -5.08
CA TYR A 444 -40.75 -15.32 -4.06
C TYR A 444 -39.91 -14.46 -3.12
N LEU A 445 -39.28 -13.40 -3.64
CA LEU A 445 -38.56 -12.42 -2.81
C LEU A 445 -39.52 -11.76 -1.82
N GLU A 446 -40.67 -11.28 -2.30
CA GLU A 446 -41.66 -10.55 -1.49
C GLU A 446 -42.42 -11.44 -0.50
N ASN A 447 -42.90 -12.60 -0.94
CA ASN A 447 -43.84 -13.41 -0.15
C ASN A 447 -43.15 -14.48 0.70
N THR A 448 -41.87 -14.76 0.47
CA THR A 448 -41.17 -15.87 1.13
C THR A 448 -39.85 -15.43 1.73
N LEU A 449 -38.91 -14.92 0.92
CA LEU A 449 -37.57 -14.61 1.41
C LEU A 449 -37.56 -13.46 2.42
N VAL A 450 -38.22 -12.33 2.10
CA VAL A 450 -38.24 -11.15 2.97
C VAL A 450 -38.90 -11.42 4.33
N PRO A 451 -40.10 -12.04 4.39
CA PRO A 451 -40.72 -12.40 5.67
C PRO A 451 -39.85 -13.34 6.52
N GLN A 452 -39.27 -14.39 5.91
CA GLN A 452 -38.40 -15.34 6.61
C GLN A 452 -37.14 -14.68 7.16
N MET A 453 -36.49 -13.81 6.36
CA MET A 453 -35.29 -13.10 6.82
C MET A 453 -35.63 -12.09 7.91
N ASN A 454 -36.74 -11.36 7.81
CA ASN A 454 -37.17 -10.41 8.84
C ASN A 454 -37.39 -11.08 10.21
N GLU A 455 -37.81 -12.35 10.24
CA GLU A 455 -38.02 -13.11 11.48
C GLU A 455 -36.72 -13.73 12.04
N MET A 456 -35.82 -14.21 11.17
CA MET A 456 -34.68 -15.04 11.58
C MET A 456 -33.31 -14.33 11.55
N ALA A 457 -33.16 -13.26 10.78
CA ALA A 457 -31.86 -12.65 10.51
C ALA A 457 -31.44 -11.59 11.55
N PRO A 458 -30.13 -11.45 11.83
CA PRO A 458 -29.63 -10.35 12.64
C PRO A 458 -29.70 -9.02 11.87
N ALA A 459 -29.83 -7.92 12.58
CA ALA A 459 -30.09 -6.62 11.98
C ALA A 459 -29.02 -6.13 10.99
N ASN A 460 -27.73 -6.38 11.25
CA ASN A 460 -26.66 -6.04 10.31
C ASN A 460 -26.83 -6.76 8.97
N PHE A 461 -27.28 -8.01 8.98
CA PHE A 461 -27.57 -8.76 7.76
C PHE A 461 -28.78 -8.17 7.03
N LEU A 462 -29.82 -7.75 7.76
CA LEU A 462 -30.99 -7.10 7.17
C LEU A 462 -30.62 -5.76 6.51
N LEU A 463 -29.70 -4.97 7.07
CA LEU A 463 -29.20 -3.74 6.44
C LEU A 463 -28.48 -4.02 5.11
N GLU A 464 -27.61 -5.03 5.08
CA GLU A 464 -26.92 -5.46 3.87
C GLU A 464 -27.90 -6.04 2.82
N LEU A 465 -28.91 -6.77 3.26
CA LEU A 465 -29.98 -7.26 2.40
C LEU A 465 -30.79 -6.11 1.79
N ALA A 466 -31.17 -5.11 2.59
CA ALA A 466 -31.86 -3.92 2.11
C ALA A 466 -31.02 -3.16 1.07
N HIS A 467 -29.71 -3.01 1.33
CA HIS A 467 -28.77 -2.41 0.39
C HIS A 467 -28.72 -3.19 -0.93
N ALA A 468 -28.53 -4.51 -0.85
CA ALA A 468 -28.41 -5.38 -2.03
C ALA A 468 -29.70 -5.39 -2.87
N ILE A 469 -30.88 -5.38 -2.24
CA ILE A 469 -32.17 -5.28 -2.94
C ILE A 469 -32.31 -3.92 -3.62
N HIS A 470 -31.92 -2.82 -2.96
CA HIS A 470 -32.03 -1.48 -3.53
C HIS A 470 -31.14 -1.29 -4.77
N GLN A 471 -29.95 -1.89 -4.78
CA GLN A 471 -29.00 -1.83 -5.89
C GLN A 471 -29.37 -2.75 -7.08
N GLU A 472 -30.30 -3.68 -6.91
CA GLU A 472 -30.62 -4.67 -7.95
C GLU A 472 -31.44 -4.06 -9.10
N LEU A 473 -30.81 -3.94 -10.28
CA LEU A 473 -31.39 -3.31 -11.46
C LEU A 473 -32.41 -4.20 -12.19
N SER A 474 -32.43 -5.51 -11.93
CA SER A 474 -33.44 -6.40 -12.53
C SER A 474 -34.84 -6.23 -11.95
N LEU A 475 -34.98 -5.55 -10.82
CA LEU A 475 -36.26 -5.25 -10.17
C LEU A 475 -36.80 -3.89 -10.62
N ASP A 476 -38.13 -3.79 -10.68
CA ASP A 476 -38.78 -2.50 -10.89
C ASP A 476 -38.41 -1.49 -9.79
N ALA A 477 -38.28 -0.22 -10.17
CA ALA A 477 -37.78 0.82 -9.28
C ALA A 477 -38.69 1.08 -8.07
N ALA A 478 -40.00 0.86 -8.19
CA ALA A 478 -40.93 0.99 -7.08
C ALA A 478 -40.87 -0.23 -6.15
N VAL A 479 -40.72 -1.43 -6.73
CA VAL A 479 -40.62 -2.69 -5.97
C VAL A 479 -39.34 -2.72 -5.13
N ARG A 480 -38.17 -2.46 -5.74
CA ARG A 480 -36.88 -2.45 -5.02
C ARG A 480 -36.89 -1.48 -3.84
N ARG A 481 -37.50 -0.29 -4.02
CA ARG A 481 -37.57 0.73 -2.97
C ARG A 481 -38.50 0.30 -1.84
N ARG A 482 -39.69 -0.20 -2.15
CA ARG A 482 -40.66 -0.67 -1.15
C ARG A 482 -40.07 -1.81 -0.30
N VAL A 483 -39.53 -2.84 -0.95
CA VAL A 483 -38.99 -4.02 -0.25
C VAL A 483 -37.75 -3.66 0.58
N ALA A 484 -36.85 -2.83 0.05
CA ALA A 484 -35.69 -2.37 0.80
C ALA A 484 -36.10 -1.50 2.02
N ILE A 485 -37.15 -0.70 1.91
CA ILE A 485 -37.70 0.07 3.04
C ILE A 485 -38.26 -0.87 4.11
N GLU A 486 -39.01 -1.89 3.73
CA GLU A 486 -39.58 -2.87 4.66
C GLU A 486 -38.50 -3.62 5.45
N VAL A 487 -37.50 -4.18 4.75
CA VAL A 487 -36.36 -4.87 5.36
C VAL A 487 -35.54 -3.90 6.23
N GLY A 488 -35.25 -2.70 5.72
CA GLY A 488 -34.49 -1.69 6.45
C GLY A 488 -35.21 -1.19 7.71
N THR A 489 -36.55 -1.05 7.68
CA THR A 489 -37.34 -0.68 8.85
C THR A 489 -37.27 -1.76 9.93
N THR A 490 -37.40 -3.04 9.55
CA THR A 490 -37.23 -4.16 10.47
C THR A 490 -35.83 -4.18 11.07
N ALA A 491 -34.79 -3.98 10.25
CA ALA A 491 -33.41 -3.88 10.72
C ALA A 491 -33.24 -2.78 11.77
N LEU A 492 -33.73 -1.56 11.49
CA LEU A 492 -33.64 -0.43 12.42
C LEU A 492 -34.42 -0.64 13.71
N SER A 493 -35.50 -1.43 13.70
CA SER A 493 -36.24 -1.78 14.93
C SER A 493 -35.46 -2.74 15.84
N GLN A 494 -34.49 -3.48 15.29
CA GLN A 494 -33.66 -4.44 16.02
C GLN A 494 -32.32 -3.83 16.50
N ILE A 495 -31.87 -2.70 15.94
CA ILE A 495 -30.58 -2.09 16.27
C ILE A 495 -30.77 -0.99 17.31
N GLN A 496 -30.03 -1.09 18.40
CA GLN A 496 -29.80 0.04 19.29
C GLN A 496 -28.61 0.85 18.78
N LEU A 497 -28.88 1.82 17.91
CA LEU A 497 -27.83 2.61 17.25
C LEU A 497 -27.10 3.56 18.20
N VAL A 498 -27.81 4.05 19.20
CA VAL A 498 -27.32 5.04 20.16
C VAL A 498 -27.68 4.58 21.56
N ALA A 499 -26.67 4.49 22.42
CA ALA A 499 -26.82 4.15 23.82
C ALA A 499 -26.10 5.21 24.66
N PRO A 500 -26.65 5.61 25.82
CA PRO A 500 -26.02 6.61 26.67
C PRO A 500 -24.65 6.09 27.14
N PRO A 501 -23.57 6.88 27.01
CA PRO A 501 -22.26 6.48 27.49
C PRO A 501 -22.34 6.21 28.99
N GLN A 502 -21.83 5.06 29.43
CA GLN A 502 -21.89 4.69 30.85
C GLN A 502 -21.06 5.66 31.67
N LEU A 503 -21.69 6.33 32.65
CA LEU A 503 -21.00 7.22 33.57
C LEU A 503 -19.93 6.43 34.34
N PRO A 504 -18.69 6.94 34.45
CA PRO A 504 -17.63 6.22 35.12
C PRO A 504 -18.00 5.93 36.57
N SER A 505 -17.92 4.66 36.97
CA SER A 505 -17.83 4.33 38.39
C SER A 505 -16.60 5.04 38.96
N LYS A 506 -16.66 5.45 40.24
CA LYS A 506 -15.62 6.27 40.91
C LYS A 506 -14.19 5.70 40.88
N GLU A 507 -13.98 4.51 40.31
CA GLU A 507 -12.71 3.77 40.31
C GLU A 507 -12.09 3.55 38.91
N ALA A 508 -12.76 3.91 37.80
CA ALA A 508 -12.20 3.72 36.46
C ALA A 508 -11.37 4.93 35.98
N SER A 509 -10.13 4.65 35.58
CA SER A 509 -9.14 5.65 35.16
C SER A 509 -9.63 6.50 33.99
N ARG A 510 -9.70 7.81 34.22
CA ARG A 510 -10.10 8.85 33.26
C ARG A 510 -9.19 8.80 32.01
N LEU A 511 -9.82 8.77 30.83
CA LEU A 511 -9.30 9.11 29.48
C LEU A 511 -9.15 7.99 28.43
N ARG A 512 -9.14 6.68 28.75
CA ARG A 512 -8.98 5.63 27.70
C ARG A 512 -10.24 4.87 27.32
N VAL A 513 -11.06 4.43 28.28
CA VAL A 513 -12.20 3.53 28.00
C VAL A 513 -13.34 4.21 27.22
N HIS A 514 -13.51 5.52 27.41
CA HIS A 514 -14.60 6.31 26.80
C HIS A 514 -14.42 6.57 25.30
N ARG A 515 -13.16 6.74 24.85
CA ARG A 515 -12.87 7.08 23.44
C ARG A 515 -13.22 5.94 22.48
N ASP A 516 -13.18 4.70 22.95
CA ASP A 516 -13.40 3.50 22.13
C ASP A 516 -14.91 3.24 21.91
N ALA A 517 -15.74 3.47 22.94
CA ALA A 517 -17.20 3.26 22.85
C ALA A 517 -17.89 4.24 21.89
N GLY A 518 -17.52 5.53 21.95
CA GLY A 518 -18.07 6.53 21.02
C GLY A 518 -17.58 6.36 19.58
N ALA A 519 -16.37 5.83 19.39
CA ALA A 519 -15.86 5.47 18.06
C ALA A 519 -16.61 4.27 17.45
N GLU A 520 -16.98 3.26 18.26
CA GLU A 520 -17.80 2.13 17.83
C GLU A 520 -19.22 2.56 17.46
N MET A 521 -19.86 3.40 18.27
CA MET A 521 -21.16 4.00 17.94
C MET A 521 -21.10 4.74 16.60
N LEU A 522 -20.09 5.59 16.41
CA LEU A 522 -19.89 6.34 15.17
C LEU A 522 -19.72 5.39 13.97
N ALA A 523 -18.91 4.34 14.11
CA ALA A 523 -18.71 3.34 13.07
C ALA A 523 -20.01 2.62 12.69
N ASN A 524 -20.84 2.26 13.68
CA ASN A 524 -22.14 1.60 13.48
C ASN A 524 -23.14 2.52 12.76
N VAL A 525 -23.23 3.79 13.17
CA VAL A 525 -24.07 4.80 12.50
C VAL A 525 -23.60 5.03 11.06
N GLN A 526 -22.29 5.22 10.84
CA GLN A 526 -21.73 5.39 9.49
C GLN A 526 -22.00 4.18 8.60
N HIS A 527 -21.80 2.96 9.12
CA HIS A 527 -22.09 1.73 8.39
C HIS A 527 -23.58 1.65 8.00
N THR A 528 -24.48 1.92 8.95
CA THR A 528 -25.93 1.91 8.72
C THR A 528 -26.35 2.92 7.65
N LEU A 529 -25.81 4.15 7.70
CA LEU A 529 -26.08 5.18 6.70
C LEU A 529 -25.51 4.82 5.31
N ARG A 530 -24.38 4.10 5.23
CA ARG A 530 -23.86 3.58 3.95
C ARG A 530 -24.81 2.53 3.36
N CYS A 531 -25.26 1.58 4.16
CA CYS A 531 -26.17 0.52 3.68
C CYS A 531 -27.49 1.10 3.19
N LEU A 532 -27.99 2.14 3.86
CA LEU A 532 -29.26 2.80 3.53
C LEU A 532 -29.12 3.95 2.52
N SER A 533 -27.94 4.16 1.90
CA SER A 533 -27.73 5.23 0.94
C SER A 533 -28.74 5.15 -0.22
N GLY A 534 -29.49 6.22 -0.46
CA GLY A 534 -30.57 6.27 -1.46
C GLY A 534 -31.99 6.00 -0.91
N LEU A 535 -32.10 5.58 0.36
CA LEU A 535 -33.36 5.43 1.10
C LEU A 535 -33.50 6.57 2.12
N ASP A 536 -33.74 7.78 1.61
CA ASP A 536 -33.75 9.02 2.41
C ASP A 536 -34.67 8.96 3.63
N GLU A 537 -35.81 8.25 3.54
CA GLU A 537 -36.75 8.07 4.64
C GLU A 537 -36.10 7.37 5.83
N LEU A 538 -35.38 6.26 5.59
CA LEU A 538 -34.71 5.49 6.64
C LEU A 538 -33.47 6.21 7.16
N CYS A 539 -32.69 6.86 6.28
CA CYS A 539 -31.58 7.70 6.69
C CYS A 539 -32.03 8.82 7.65
N SER A 540 -33.21 9.41 7.40
CA SER A 540 -33.76 10.43 8.31
C SER A 540 -34.15 9.87 9.68
N VAL A 541 -34.60 8.60 9.75
CA VAL A 541 -34.91 7.92 11.02
C VAL A 541 -33.62 7.67 11.81
N VAL A 542 -32.58 7.14 11.15
CA VAL A 542 -31.27 6.90 11.76
C VAL A 542 -30.70 8.20 12.33
N LEU A 543 -30.68 9.27 11.54
CA LEU A 543 -30.12 10.54 11.99
C LEU A 543 -30.97 11.19 13.10
N LYS A 544 -32.30 10.99 13.11
CA LYS A 544 -33.16 11.43 14.23
C LYS A 544 -32.81 10.70 15.52
N GLN A 545 -32.61 9.38 15.47
CA GLN A 545 -32.17 8.61 16.64
C GLN A 545 -30.81 9.08 17.17
N VAL A 546 -29.94 9.61 16.30
CA VAL A 546 -28.65 10.19 16.72
C VAL A 546 -28.81 11.52 17.47
N ILE A 547 -29.84 12.30 17.19
CA ILE A 547 -30.09 13.58 17.88
C ILE A 547 -30.98 13.38 19.13
N ASP A 548 -31.65 12.24 19.26
CA ASP A 548 -32.59 11.99 20.34
C ASP A 548 -31.88 11.67 21.67
N ILE A 549 -31.48 12.74 22.38
CA ILE A 549 -30.71 12.68 23.63
C ILE A 549 -31.43 13.39 24.79
N GLN A 550 -32.76 13.51 24.72
CA GLN A 550 -33.54 14.30 25.70
C GLN A 550 -33.40 13.80 27.14
N ASP A 551 -33.10 12.52 27.33
CA ASP A 551 -32.99 11.86 28.64
C ASP A 551 -31.54 11.75 29.16
N TRP A 552 -30.56 12.37 28.50
CA TRP A 552 -29.13 12.20 28.82
C TRP A 552 -28.63 13.28 29.76
N GLU A 553 -27.66 12.95 30.62
CA GLU A 553 -26.99 13.94 31.48
C GLU A 553 -26.04 14.83 30.66
N ASP A 554 -25.80 16.08 31.10
CA ASP A 554 -24.95 17.06 30.38
C ASP A 554 -23.56 16.51 29.98
N ILE A 555 -22.94 15.70 30.85
CA ILE A 555 -21.64 15.08 30.60
C ILE A 555 -21.73 14.05 29.46
N GLN A 556 -22.82 13.28 29.41
CA GLN A 556 -23.07 12.29 28.36
C GLN A 556 -23.38 12.97 27.03
N VAL A 557 -24.16 14.06 27.07
CA VAL A 557 -24.45 14.89 25.90
C VAL A 557 -23.17 15.48 25.30
N GLN A 558 -22.26 16.00 26.14
CA GLN A 558 -20.98 16.55 25.66
C GLN A 558 -20.12 15.51 24.96
N GLU A 559 -19.99 14.30 25.52
CA GLU A 559 -19.24 13.20 24.90
C GLU A 559 -19.87 12.77 23.57
N HIS A 560 -21.19 12.65 23.52
CA HIS A 560 -21.95 12.31 22.31
C HIS A 560 -21.74 13.33 21.19
N VAL A 561 -21.86 14.61 21.50
CA VAL A 561 -21.74 15.71 20.53
C VAL A 561 -20.37 15.72 19.86
N HIS A 562 -19.29 15.36 20.59
CA HIS A 562 -17.95 15.21 20.00
C HIS A 562 -17.91 14.17 18.88
N HIS A 563 -18.58 13.03 19.06
CA HIS A 563 -18.65 11.96 18.04
C HIS A 563 -19.63 12.30 16.91
N VAL A 564 -20.76 12.91 17.24
CA VAL A 564 -21.79 13.32 16.29
C VAL A 564 -21.30 14.40 15.33
N MET A 565 -20.42 15.31 15.78
CA MET A 565 -19.79 16.30 14.91
C MET A 565 -19.04 15.65 13.73
N LEU A 566 -18.46 14.46 13.93
CA LEU A 566 -17.76 13.70 12.88
C LEU A 566 -18.71 13.06 11.86
N LEU A 567 -20.02 13.02 12.12
CA LEU A 567 -21.02 12.56 11.16
C LEU A 567 -21.28 13.59 10.06
N LEU A 568 -21.14 14.90 10.33
CA LEU A 568 -21.45 15.94 9.35
C LEU A 568 -20.59 15.85 8.07
N PRO A 569 -19.26 15.72 8.13
CA PRO A 569 -18.45 15.44 6.93
C PRO A 569 -18.88 14.16 6.22
N PHE A 570 -19.13 13.09 6.99
CA PHE A 570 -19.54 11.80 6.44
C PHE A 570 -20.89 11.89 5.68
N ILE A 571 -21.89 12.57 6.25
CA ILE A 571 -23.19 12.79 5.60
C ILE A 571 -23.00 13.56 4.30
N THR A 572 -22.16 14.59 4.30
CA THR A 572 -21.91 15.38 3.08
C THR A 572 -21.26 14.57 1.96
N ASP A 573 -20.37 13.64 2.31
CA ASP A 573 -19.69 12.78 1.34
C ASP A 573 -20.58 11.63 0.86
N ALA A 574 -21.29 10.96 1.77
CA ALA A 574 -22.10 9.79 1.47
C ALA A 574 -23.42 10.12 0.76
N PHE A 575 -23.98 11.32 0.96
CA PHE A 575 -25.30 11.68 0.42
C PHE A 575 -25.18 12.48 -0.88
N ALA A 576 -26.08 12.17 -1.82
CA ALA A 576 -26.26 12.95 -3.03
C ALA A 576 -26.93 14.31 -2.73
N ASN A 577 -26.74 15.31 -3.60
CA ASN A 577 -27.38 16.62 -3.44
C ASN A 577 -28.91 16.54 -3.34
N SER A 578 -29.53 15.58 -4.04
CA SER A 578 -30.98 15.34 -3.98
C SER A 578 -31.43 14.87 -2.59
N SER A 579 -30.67 13.98 -1.96
CA SER A 579 -30.94 13.48 -0.61
C SER A 579 -30.73 14.55 0.44
N LEU A 580 -29.66 15.36 0.30
CA LEU A 580 -29.41 16.50 1.20
C LEU A 580 -30.46 17.60 1.06
N ALA A 581 -31.11 17.72 -0.09
CA ALA A 581 -32.23 18.64 -0.32
C ALA A 581 -33.56 18.12 0.27
N ASN A 582 -33.62 16.86 0.70
CA ASN A 582 -34.83 16.25 1.23
C ASN A 582 -35.21 16.87 2.60
N PRO A 583 -36.43 17.42 2.78
CA PRO A 583 -36.83 18.14 4.00
C PRO A 583 -36.53 17.45 5.34
N PRO A 584 -36.86 16.16 5.56
CA PRO A 584 -36.51 15.43 6.78
C PRO A 584 -35.01 15.33 7.06
N ILE A 585 -34.16 15.17 6.05
CA ILE A 585 -32.70 15.15 6.23
C ILE A 585 -32.21 16.56 6.55
N ARG A 586 -32.73 17.57 5.84
CA ARG A 586 -32.40 18.98 6.08
C ARG A 586 -32.72 19.42 7.51
N SER A 587 -33.90 19.08 8.04
CA SER A 587 -34.28 19.45 9.41
C SER A 587 -33.34 18.83 10.44
N VAL A 588 -32.93 17.58 10.22
CA VAL A 588 -32.01 16.86 11.08
C VAL A 588 -30.60 17.50 11.03
N ILE A 589 -30.09 17.86 9.86
CA ILE A 589 -28.79 18.54 9.74
C ILE A 589 -28.81 19.87 10.51
N THR A 590 -29.90 20.64 10.42
CA THR A 590 -30.05 21.86 11.22
C THR A 590 -30.01 21.54 12.72
N SER A 591 -30.79 20.57 13.20
CA SER A 591 -30.79 20.17 14.61
C SER A 591 -29.43 19.65 15.09
N LEU A 592 -28.67 18.97 14.23
CA LEU A 592 -27.29 18.56 14.54
C LEU A 592 -26.37 19.77 14.72
N LEU A 593 -26.48 20.77 13.85
CA LEU A 593 -25.67 21.99 13.96
C LEU A 593 -26.04 22.79 15.21
N ASP A 594 -27.33 22.90 15.54
CA ASP A 594 -27.81 23.55 16.75
C ASP A 594 -27.29 22.84 18.02
N LEU A 595 -27.37 21.50 18.03
CA LEU A 595 -26.86 20.69 19.12
C LEU A 595 -25.35 20.84 19.29
N VAL A 596 -24.60 20.87 18.19
CA VAL A 596 -23.14 21.04 18.23
C VAL A 596 -22.76 22.42 18.75
N ILE A 597 -23.44 23.50 18.36
CA ILE A 597 -23.18 24.83 18.97
C ILE A 597 -23.52 24.80 20.46
N GLN A 598 -24.67 24.24 20.85
CA GLN A 598 -25.14 24.33 22.23
C GLN A 598 -24.15 23.69 23.23
N TYR A 599 -23.45 22.62 22.83
CA TYR A 599 -22.58 21.83 23.72
C TYR A 599 -21.10 21.80 23.31
N HIS A 600 -20.65 22.68 22.40
CA HIS A 600 -19.28 22.64 21.89
C HIS A 600 -18.21 22.84 22.98
N TRP A 601 -17.06 22.17 22.79
CA TRP A 601 -15.83 22.35 23.55
C TRP A 601 -14.88 23.31 22.83
N THR A 602 -14.17 24.15 23.58
CA THR A 602 -13.14 25.06 23.05
C THR A 602 -11.94 24.35 22.41
N ASP A 603 -11.74 23.06 22.68
CA ASP A 603 -10.55 22.31 22.26
C ASP A 603 -10.66 21.68 20.85
N ASP A 604 -11.85 21.61 20.25
CA ASP A 604 -12.08 20.94 18.94
C ASP A 604 -12.61 21.87 17.83
N ILE A 605 -12.43 23.18 17.99
CA ILE A 605 -12.94 24.23 17.05
C ILE A 605 -12.55 23.95 15.58
N ALA A 606 -11.36 23.42 15.33
CA ALA A 606 -10.89 23.12 13.98
C ALA A 606 -11.74 22.04 13.28
N ARG A 607 -12.22 21.03 14.03
CA ARG A 607 -13.05 19.95 13.49
C ARG A 607 -14.47 20.41 13.20
N LEU A 608 -15.01 21.29 14.04
CA LEU A 608 -16.29 21.95 13.76
C LEU A 608 -16.21 22.77 12.48
N ALA A 609 -15.13 23.54 12.32
CA ALA A 609 -14.91 24.30 11.10
C ALA A 609 -14.84 23.40 9.86
N GLU A 610 -14.11 22.27 9.96
CA GLU A 610 -14.03 21.29 8.88
C GLU A 610 -15.41 20.70 8.53
N ALA A 611 -16.24 20.37 9.51
CA ALA A 611 -17.60 19.89 9.32
C ALA A 611 -18.51 20.90 8.61
N VAL A 612 -18.47 22.17 9.02
CA VAL A 612 -19.24 23.25 8.39
C VAL A 612 -18.77 23.51 6.96
N VAL A 613 -17.45 23.46 6.72
CA VAL A 613 -16.88 23.63 5.38
C VAL A 613 -17.24 22.44 4.47
N ALA A 614 -17.28 21.21 5.00
CA ALA A 614 -17.76 20.05 4.28
C ALA A 614 -19.23 20.23 3.83
N LEU A 615 -20.08 20.77 4.70
CA LEU A 615 -21.44 21.18 4.34
C LEU A 615 -21.44 22.28 3.27
N ALA A 616 -20.55 23.27 3.34
CA ALA A 616 -20.50 24.34 2.35
C ALA A 616 -20.06 23.86 0.94
N ARG A 617 -19.41 22.70 0.82
CA ARG A 617 -19.03 22.12 -0.48
C ARG A 617 -20.23 21.71 -1.34
N LYS A 618 -21.32 21.25 -0.72
CA LYS A 618 -22.52 20.76 -1.42
C LYS A 618 -23.53 21.91 -1.59
N ASP A 619 -24.05 22.08 -2.81
CA ASP A 619 -24.96 23.20 -3.13
C ASP A 619 -26.27 23.13 -2.30
N ALA A 620 -26.77 21.91 -2.03
CA ALA A 620 -28.03 21.68 -1.31
C ALA A 620 -28.00 22.12 0.17
N THR A 621 -26.84 22.06 0.81
CA THR A 621 -26.63 22.36 2.24
C THR A 621 -26.27 23.82 2.48
N ARG A 622 -25.88 24.59 1.47
CA ARG A 622 -25.56 26.03 1.65
C ARG A 622 -26.75 26.84 2.13
N ALA A 623 -27.96 26.55 1.66
CA ALA A 623 -29.17 27.20 2.15
C ALA A 623 -29.47 26.87 3.63
N ILE A 624 -29.03 25.69 4.10
CA ILE A 624 -29.11 25.32 5.51
C ILE A 624 -28.15 26.19 6.31
N LEU A 625 -26.89 26.27 5.87
CA LEU A 625 -25.87 27.09 6.52
C LEU A 625 -26.23 28.57 6.56
N SER A 626 -26.73 29.14 5.45
CA SER A 626 -27.17 30.54 5.42
C SER A 626 -28.29 30.81 6.43
N SER A 627 -29.25 29.89 6.53
CA SER A 627 -30.33 29.99 7.51
C SER A 627 -29.79 29.87 8.93
N TRP A 628 -28.92 28.90 9.18
CA TRP A 628 -28.34 28.63 10.49
C TRP A 628 -27.49 29.81 11.01
N ILE A 629 -26.65 30.41 10.15
CA ILE A 629 -25.89 31.62 10.49
C ILE A 629 -26.82 32.79 10.83
N ALA A 630 -28.00 32.87 10.20
CA ALA A 630 -28.97 33.93 10.44
C ALA A 630 -29.81 33.73 11.71
N THR A 631 -30.02 32.48 12.15
CA THR A 631 -30.90 32.17 13.29
C THR A 631 -30.33 32.63 14.63
N ASP A 632 -29.01 32.50 14.86
CA ASP A 632 -28.38 32.88 16.13
C ASP A 632 -26.95 33.46 15.92
N PRO A 633 -26.86 34.71 15.45
CA PRO A 633 -25.56 35.36 15.26
C PRO A 633 -24.84 35.66 16.58
N GLU A 634 -25.56 35.74 17.71
CA GLU A 634 -24.97 36.08 19.02
C GLU A 634 -24.16 34.91 19.58
N HIS A 635 -24.64 33.67 19.48
CA HIS A 635 -23.88 32.49 19.89
C HIS A 635 -22.61 32.31 19.05
N LEU A 636 -22.72 32.46 17.72
CA LEU A 636 -21.56 32.43 16.83
C LEU A 636 -20.59 33.59 17.12
N ALA A 637 -21.11 34.77 17.46
CA ALA A 637 -20.30 35.91 17.86
C ALA A 637 -19.55 35.69 19.17
N GLY A 638 -19.89 34.70 20.00
CA GLY A 638 -19.13 34.26 21.17
C GLY A 638 -17.82 33.53 20.81
N GLU A 639 -17.80 32.84 19.66
CA GLU A 639 -16.72 31.94 19.25
C GLU A 639 -15.77 32.53 18.19
N GLY A 640 -14.90 33.45 18.64
CA GLY A 640 -13.99 34.21 17.79
C GLY A 640 -13.01 33.35 16.98
N PRO A 641 -12.33 32.35 17.58
CA PRO A 641 -11.45 31.45 16.86
C PRO A 641 -12.17 30.63 15.78
N LEU A 642 -13.40 30.19 16.05
CA LEU A 642 -14.22 29.44 15.09
C LEU A 642 -14.54 30.29 13.86
N LEU A 643 -15.07 31.50 14.07
CA LEU A 643 -15.39 32.44 12.99
C LEU A 643 -14.17 32.72 12.12
N GLN A 644 -13.00 32.91 12.73
CA GLN A 644 -11.76 33.15 12.00
C GLN A 644 -11.38 31.96 11.09
N ILE A 645 -11.45 30.73 11.62
CA ILE A 645 -11.11 29.53 10.84
C ILE A 645 -12.14 29.31 9.73
N LEU A 646 -13.43 29.51 10.01
CA LEU A 646 -14.50 29.38 9.03
C LEU A 646 -14.36 30.36 7.86
N VAL A 647 -14.12 31.65 8.16
CA VAL A 647 -13.92 32.68 7.13
C VAL A 647 -12.75 32.30 6.22
N GLU A 648 -11.61 31.91 6.79
CA GLU A 648 -10.41 31.53 6.03
C GLU A 648 -10.66 30.28 5.15
N GLN A 649 -11.25 29.22 5.73
CA GLN A 649 -11.50 27.98 4.99
C GLN A 649 -12.56 28.15 3.90
N LEU A 650 -13.59 28.98 4.13
CA LEU A 650 -14.60 29.29 3.12
C LEU A 650 -14.07 30.19 2.00
N CYS A 651 -13.13 31.11 2.29
CA CYS A 651 -12.41 31.86 1.25
C CYS A 651 -11.59 30.92 0.37
N CYS A 652 -10.85 29.98 0.96
CA CYS A 652 -10.13 28.95 0.22
C CYS A 652 -11.09 28.09 -0.63
N LEU A 653 -12.25 27.74 -0.08
CA LEU A 653 -13.29 27.01 -0.82
C LEU A 653 -13.83 27.83 -2.00
N TYR A 654 -14.06 29.13 -1.83
CA TYR A 654 -14.50 30.04 -2.89
C TYR A 654 -13.51 30.09 -4.06
N GLU A 655 -12.21 30.24 -3.77
CA GLU A 655 -11.14 30.30 -4.78
C GLU A 655 -11.00 29.00 -5.56
N SER A 656 -11.17 27.86 -4.88
CA SER A 656 -11.09 26.54 -5.51
C SER A 656 -12.30 26.23 -6.42
N ASN A 657 -13.42 26.94 -6.27
CA ASN A 657 -14.67 26.61 -6.94
C ASN A 657 -14.80 27.32 -8.30
N LYS A 658 -14.99 26.55 -9.38
CA LYS A 658 -15.10 27.07 -10.75
C LYS A 658 -16.52 27.51 -11.13
N ARG A 659 -17.56 27.10 -10.40
CA ARG A 659 -18.97 27.35 -10.76
C ARG A 659 -19.45 28.71 -10.25
N ARG A 660 -19.95 29.57 -11.14
CA ARG A 660 -20.44 30.91 -10.79
C ARG A 660 -21.58 30.91 -9.75
N SER A 661 -22.58 30.05 -9.92
CA SER A 661 -23.71 29.94 -8.99
C SER A 661 -23.26 29.49 -7.60
N SER A 662 -22.32 28.55 -7.54
CA SER A 662 -21.76 28.08 -6.27
C SER A 662 -20.90 29.15 -5.59
N ARG A 663 -20.12 29.91 -6.36
CA ARG A 663 -19.33 31.04 -5.86
C ARG A 663 -20.20 32.12 -5.22
N ALA A 664 -21.32 32.50 -5.82
CA ALA A 664 -22.23 33.50 -5.27
C ALA A 664 -22.85 33.11 -3.92
N GLN A 665 -23.13 31.82 -3.71
CA GLN A 665 -23.64 31.32 -2.43
C GLN A 665 -22.53 31.26 -1.36
N ILE A 666 -21.33 30.84 -1.74
CA ILE A 666 -20.18 30.81 -0.82
C ILE A 666 -19.79 32.22 -0.43
N SER A 667 -19.76 33.17 -1.37
CA SER A 667 -19.48 34.57 -1.07
C SER A 667 -20.49 35.14 -0.07
N HIS A 668 -21.79 34.86 -0.22
CA HIS A 668 -22.79 35.26 0.76
C HIS A 668 -22.50 34.68 2.16
N LEU A 669 -22.10 33.41 2.27
CA LEU A 669 -21.73 32.80 3.56
C LEU A 669 -20.51 33.50 4.19
N VAL A 670 -19.47 33.76 3.39
CA VAL A 670 -18.26 34.46 3.83
C VAL A 670 -18.60 35.88 4.30
N VAL A 671 -19.42 36.61 3.55
CA VAL A 671 -19.85 37.98 3.91
C VAL A 671 -20.61 37.97 5.24
N SER A 672 -21.58 37.05 5.42
CA SER A 672 -22.34 36.95 6.66
C SER A 672 -21.45 36.65 7.87
N LEU A 673 -20.56 35.65 7.76
CA LEU A 673 -19.65 35.27 8.85
C LEU A 673 -18.61 36.34 9.16
N THR A 674 -18.08 37.00 8.13
CA THR A 674 -17.11 38.10 8.32
C THR A 674 -17.79 39.30 8.97
N GLY A 675 -19.04 39.60 8.63
CA GLY A 675 -19.83 40.62 9.31
C GLY A 675 -20.02 40.33 10.81
N ILE A 676 -20.31 39.08 11.18
CA ILE A 676 -20.40 38.65 12.59
C ILE A 676 -19.02 38.77 13.26
N TYR A 677 -17.94 38.30 12.60
CA TYR A 677 -16.58 38.36 13.11
C TYR A 677 -16.13 39.79 13.43
N VAL A 678 -16.37 40.73 12.51
CA VAL A 678 -16.01 42.15 12.66
C VAL A 678 -16.82 42.84 13.75
N SER A 679 -18.05 42.41 13.97
CA SER A 679 -18.92 42.98 15.00
C SER A 679 -18.39 42.72 16.42
N ARG A 680 -17.42 41.83 16.59
CA ARG A 680 -16.80 41.53 17.88
C ARG A 680 -15.88 42.66 18.40
N PRO A 681 -15.94 42.99 19.70
CA PRO A 681 -15.15 44.07 20.29
C PRO A 681 -13.65 43.75 20.35
N ASP A 682 -13.26 42.48 20.43
CA ASP A 682 -11.84 42.06 20.45
C ASP A 682 -11.19 42.12 19.06
N VAL A 683 -11.98 42.01 17.99
CA VAL A 683 -11.53 42.20 16.60
C VAL A 683 -11.32 43.69 16.34
N GLN A 684 -12.23 44.55 16.82
CA GLN A 684 -12.15 45.99 16.63
C GLN A 684 -10.92 46.65 17.28
N LYS A 685 -10.29 45.98 18.25
CA LYS A 685 -9.09 46.47 18.95
C LYS A 685 -7.79 45.85 18.46
N ASP A 686 -7.84 44.98 17.46
CA ASP A 686 -6.69 44.25 16.95
C ASP A 686 -6.58 44.42 15.43
N GLY A 687 -5.57 45.16 15.00
CA GLY A 687 -5.36 45.46 13.59
C GLY A 687 -5.17 44.20 12.75
N THR A 688 -4.53 43.17 13.29
CA THR A 688 -4.30 41.93 12.54
C THR A 688 -5.61 41.20 12.23
N LYS A 689 -6.60 41.28 13.12
CA LYS A 689 -7.92 40.68 12.92
C LYS A 689 -8.76 41.49 11.94
N ILE A 690 -8.69 42.83 12.00
CA ILE A 690 -9.32 43.73 11.00
C ILE A 690 -8.77 43.45 9.60
N LEU A 691 -7.45 43.34 9.48
CA LEU A 691 -6.78 43.04 8.21
C LEU A 691 -7.27 41.73 7.60
N ARG A 692 -7.43 40.67 8.41
CA ARG A 692 -7.94 39.37 7.94
C ARG A 692 -9.37 39.47 7.42
N ALA A 693 -10.22 40.27 8.07
CA ALA A 693 -11.57 40.52 7.57
C ALA A 693 -11.53 41.22 6.20
N ILE A 694 -10.69 42.24 6.04
CA ILE A 694 -10.51 42.96 4.76
C ILE A 694 -9.98 42.01 3.67
N ASP A 695 -8.96 41.20 3.98
CA ASP A 695 -8.40 40.21 3.05
C ASP A 695 -9.47 39.20 2.59
N ALA A 696 -10.31 38.70 3.51
CA ALA A 696 -11.42 37.82 3.16
C ALA A 696 -12.41 38.46 2.18
N TYR A 697 -12.73 39.75 2.33
CA TYR A 697 -13.61 40.48 1.42
C TYR A 697 -13.00 40.68 0.03
N LEU A 698 -11.71 41.05 -0.04
CA LEU A 698 -11.01 41.23 -1.31
C LEU A 698 -10.88 39.91 -2.07
N ARG A 699 -10.59 38.80 -1.38
CA ARG A 699 -10.53 37.44 -1.98
C ARG A 699 -11.84 37.02 -2.65
N ILE A 700 -12.99 37.41 -2.09
CA ILE A 700 -14.29 37.06 -2.66
C ILE A 700 -14.78 38.02 -3.75
N GLY A 701 -14.27 39.25 -3.79
CA GLY A 701 -14.72 40.29 -4.73
C GLY A 701 -16.20 40.63 -4.57
N SER A 702 -16.69 40.71 -3.33
CA SER A 702 -18.09 41.02 -3.00
C SER A 702 -18.35 42.53 -2.96
N SER A 703 -19.62 42.95 -2.98
CA SER A 703 -20.08 44.35 -3.02
C SER A 703 -19.42 45.29 -2.01
N ASP A 704 -19.09 46.49 -2.48
CA ASP A 704 -18.35 47.54 -1.78
C ASP A 704 -18.97 47.98 -0.44
N ASP A 705 -20.28 47.89 -0.26
CA ASP A 705 -21.00 48.43 0.92
C ASP A 705 -20.47 47.95 2.29
N MET A 706 -20.08 46.67 2.41
CA MET A 706 -19.53 46.12 3.67
C MET A 706 -18.04 46.42 3.83
N LEU A 707 -17.28 46.42 2.73
CA LEU A 707 -15.89 46.85 2.74
C LEU A 707 -15.82 48.32 3.17
N ASP A 708 -16.71 49.17 2.64
CA ASP A 708 -16.86 50.55 3.05
C ASP A 708 -17.17 50.70 4.54
N GLU A 709 -18.00 49.84 5.12
CA GLU A 709 -18.27 49.85 6.56
C GLU A 709 -17.02 49.47 7.39
N LEU A 710 -16.20 48.52 6.93
CA LEU A 710 -14.91 48.19 7.56
C LEU A 710 -13.90 49.33 7.42
N LEU A 711 -13.83 49.93 6.25
CA LEU A 711 -12.92 51.03 5.93
C LEU A 711 -13.35 52.30 6.67
N LYS A 712 -14.66 52.53 6.87
CA LYS A 712 -15.21 53.57 7.74
C LYS A 712 -14.69 53.44 9.17
N ARG A 713 -14.60 52.22 9.70
CA ARG A 713 -14.03 52.01 11.05
C ARG A 713 -12.53 52.28 11.11
N CYS A 714 -11.83 52.13 9.99
CA CYS A 714 -10.44 52.54 9.87
C CYS A 714 -10.28 54.06 9.65
N SER A 715 -11.33 54.76 9.20
CA SER A 715 -11.31 56.20 8.90
C SER A 715 -11.93 57.10 9.98
N VAL A 716 -12.82 56.57 10.83
CA VAL A 716 -13.43 57.30 11.95
C VAL A 716 -12.41 57.44 13.09
N PHE A 717 -11.45 58.36 12.89
CA PHE A 717 -10.66 58.99 13.95
C PHE A 717 -11.18 60.42 14.23
N GLU A 718 -12.42 60.71 13.84
CA GLU A 718 -13.04 62.02 14.04
C GLU A 718 -13.70 62.09 15.42
N GLY A 719 -12.91 62.47 16.43
CA GLY A 719 -13.44 63.02 17.68
C GLY A 719 -13.02 62.33 18.99
N GLN A 720 -12.38 61.15 18.94
CA GLN A 720 -11.75 60.55 20.13
C GLN A 720 -10.23 60.60 19.98
N ASN A 721 -9.56 61.41 20.81
CA ASN A 721 -8.11 61.48 20.94
C ASN A 721 -7.53 60.19 21.58
N ASP A 722 -7.90 59.01 21.09
CA ASP A 722 -7.27 57.76 21.52
C ASP A 722 -5.99 57.55 20.72
N GLU A 723 -4.94 58.29 21.10
CA GLU A 723 -3.58 58.10 20.58
C GLU A 723 -3.16 56.62 20.69
N GLY A 724 -3.66 55.90 21.70
CA GLY A 724 -3.41 54.47 21.90
C GLY A 724 -3.94 53.62 20.75
N PHE A 725 -5.14 53.92 20.25
CA PHE A 725 -5.73 53.21 19.10
C PHE A 725 -5.00 53.53 17.79
N LEU A 726 -4.65 54.80 17.55
CA LEU A 726 -3.91 55.18 16.34
C LEU A 726 -2.52 54.51 16.30
N PHE A 727 -1.75 54.58 17.38
CA PHE A 727 -0.40 54.00 17.44
C PHE A 727 -0.40 52.47 17.62
N GLY A 728 -1.38 51.93 18.33
CA GLY A 728 -1.47 50.51 18.66
C GLY A 728 -2.12 49.66 17.58
N VAL A 729 -3.05 50.21 16.81
CA VAL A 729 -3.91 49.45 15.88
C VAL A 729 -3.81 49.98 14.45
N LEU A 730 -4.12 51.26 14.21
CA LEU A 730 -4.26 51.80 12.85
C LEU A 730 -2.92 52.02 12.12
N LEU A 731 -1.90 52.57 12.77
CA LEU A 731 -0.60 52.79 12.13
C LEU A 731 0.13 51.48 11.77
N PRO A 732 0.13 50.44 12.63
CA PRO A 732 0.64 49.12 12.25
C PRO A 732 -0.08 48.49 11.05
N LEU A 733 -1.35 48.86 10.80
CA LEU A 733 -2.14 48.38 9.67
C LEU A 733 -1.75 48.98 8.32
N LEU A 734 -1.08 50.13 8.29
CA LEU A 734 -0.73 50.80 7.02
C LEU A 734 0.11 49.92 6.08
N PHE A 735 1.15 49.25 6.62
CA PHE A 735 2.01 48.40 5.79
C PHE A 735 1.22 47.19 5.24
N PRO A 736 0.51 46.41 6.09
CA PRO A 736 -0.28 45.31 5.59
C PRO A 736 -1.42 45.72 4.66
N LEU A 737 -2.05 46.90 4.83
CA LEU A 737 -3.11 47.37 3.93
C LEU A 737 -2.58 47.72 2.53
N ILE A 738 -1.43 48.40 2.45
CA ILE A 738 -0.79 48.69 1.15
C ILE A 738 -0.35 47.39 0.46
N ASP A 739 0.28 46.50 1.22
CA ASP A 739 0.67 45.18 0.71
C ASP A 739 -0.53 44.35 0.24
N LEU A 740 -1.63 44.38 0.99
CA LEU A 740 -2.87 43.70 0.65
C LEU A 740 -3.51 44.27 -0.62
N GLY A 741 -3.55 45.60 -0.76
CA GLY A 741 -4.02 46.26 -1.98
C GLY A 741 -3.21 45.88 -3.21
N HIS A 742 -1.89 45.74 -3.07
CA HIS A 742 -1.05 45.22 -4.17
C HIS A 742 -1.28 43.75 -4.47
N ARG A 743 -1.45 42.90 -3.44
CA ARG A 743 -1.70 41.46 -3.63
C ARG A 743 -3.00 41.18 -4.39
N HIS A 744 -4.02 42.01 -4.21
CA HIS A 744 -5.33 41.88 -4.86
C HIS A 744 -5.53 42.81 -6.07
N ASP A 745 -4.53 43.62 -6.43
CA ASP A 745 -4.61 44.64 -7.49
C ASP A 745 -5.79 45.63 -7.30
N ASP A 746 -6.12 45.93 -6.04
CA ASP A 746 -7.25 46.78 -5.66
C ASP A 746 -6.84 47.81 -4.59
N LEU A 747 -5.78 48.54 -4.92
CA LEU A 747 -5.24 49.59 -4.05
C LEU A 747 -6.18 50.80 -3.98
N GLU A 748 -7.02 51.00 -5.01
CA GLU A 748 -8.00 52.09 -5.07
C GLU A 748 -9.11 51.89 -4.04
N ALA A 749 -9.64 50.67 -3.86
CA ALA A 749 -10.65 50.41 -2.83
C ALA A 749 -10.13 50.67 -1.41
N LEU A 750 -8.84 50.42 -1.14
CA LEU A 750 -8.24 50.63 0.18
C LEU A 750 -7.73 52.06 0.42
N ALA A 751 -7.58 52.86 -0.65
CA ALA A 751 -7.02 54.20 -0.58
C ALA A 751 -7.72 55.13 0.44
N PRO A 752 -9.07 55.17 0.56
CA PRO A 752 -9.75 56.04 1.51
C PRO A 752 -9.39 55.76 2.99
N ALA A 753 -9.24 54.48 3.37
CA ALA A 753 -8.83 54.13 4.72
C ALA A 753 -7.35 54.49 4.96
N ILE A 754 -6.48 54.21 3.99
CA ILE A 754 -5.06 54.56 4.07
C ILE A 754 -4.88 56.08 4.22
N GLN A 755 -5.57 56.86 3.38
CA GLN A 755 -5.58 58.32 3.46
C GLN A 755 -6.02 58.81 4.83
N SER A 756 -7.11 58.25 5.35
CA SER A 756 -7.67 58.65 6.64
C SER A 756 -6.73 58.36 7.82
N ILE A 757 -6.06 57.21 7.83
CA ILE A 757 -5.04 56.88 8.83
C ILE A 757 -3.85 57.84 8.75
N PHE A 758 -3.36 58.13 7.54
CA PHE A 758 -2.26 59.08 7.34
C PHE A 758 -2.65 60.51 7.71
N LEU A 759 -3.86 60.96 7.40
CA LEU A 759 -4.37 62.27 7.78
C LEU A 759 -4.53 62.38 9.30
N ALA A 760 -5.04 61.35 9.96
CA ALA A 760 -5.11 61.31 11.42
C ALA A 760 -3.71 61.42 12.05
N TRP A 761 -2.73 60.70 11.49
CA TRP A 761 -1.34 60.78 11.95
C TRP A 761 -0.70 62.14 11.66
N ALA A 762 -0.93 62.72 10.49
CA ALA A 762 -0.44 64.05 10.11
C ALA A 762 -1.04 65.15 11.00
N LYS A 763 -2.34 65.08 11.28
CA LYS A 763 -3.05 65.99 12.21
C LYS A 763 -2.48 65.88 13.64
N LEU A 764 -2.21 64.66 14.11
CA LEU A 764 -1.63 64.43 15.44
C LEU A 764 -0.18 64.93 15.55
N LEU A 765 0.61 64.80 14.48
CA LEU A 765 1.97 65.32 14.43
C LEU A 765 2.00 66.85 14.40
N GLY A 766 1.07 67.47 13.67
CA GLY A 766 1.14 68.90 13.36
C GLY A 766 2.26 69.24 12.37
N PRO A 767 2.44 70.54 12.06
CA PRO A 767 3.48 70.97 11.14
C PRO A 767 4.86 70.63 11.69
N ARG A 768 5.71 70.00 10.88
CA ARG A 768 7.10 69.70 11.27
C ARG A 768 7.84 71.02 11.54
N PRO A 769 8.41 71.21 12.75
CA PRO A 769 9.21 72.40 13.06
C PRO A 769 10.44 72.49 12.13
N GLU A 770 10.82 73.70 11.73
CA GLU A 770 11.99 73.93 10.88
C GLU A 770 13.30 73.48 11.57
N LYS A 771 14.39 73.36 10.80
CA LYS A 771 15.68 72.89 11.36
C LYS A 771 16.14 73.82 12.49
N ILE A 772 16.05 73.34 13.72
CA ILE A 772 16.47 74.07 14.92
C ILE A 772 17.95 73.80 15.21
N GLU A 773 18.70 74.85 15.57
CA GLU A 773 20.13 74.78 15.88
C GLU A 773 20.46 73.76 16.99
N GLY A 774 19.56 73.57 17.97
CA GLY A 774 19.70 72.53 19.00
C GLY A 774 19.94 71.11 18.46
N ILE A 775 19.41 70.74 17.29
CA ILE A 775 19.71 69.41 16.70
C ILE A 775 21.20 69.29 16.34
N LEU A 776 21.81 70.39 15.87
CA LEU A 776 23.25 70.46 15.61
C LEU A 776 24.03 70.42 16.93
N GLY A 777 23.49 71.00 18.00
CA GLY A 777 24.00 70.86 19.37
C GLY A 777 24.12 69.39 19.81
N LEU A 778 23.08 68.58 19.60
CA LEU A 778 23.10 67.13 19.88
C LEU A 778 24.14 66.37 19.05
N GLN A 779 24.44 66.82 17.83
CA GLN A 779 25.45 66.19 16.95
C GLN A 779 26.88 66.62 17.30
N ARG A 780 27.07 67.87 17.77
CA ARG A 780 28.35 68.46 18.15
C ARG A 780 28.79 68.08 19.57
N TRP A 781 27.87 67.66 20.44
CA TRP A 781 28.22 67.22 21.79
C TRP A 781 28.98 65.88 21.75
N HIS A 782 30.30 65.92 21.89
CA HIS A 782 31.18 64.75 21.79
C HIS A 782 31.64 64.14 23.13
N CYS A 783 31.32 64.76 24.28
CA CYS A 783 31.64 64.20 25.59
C CYS A 783 30.97 62.84 25.82
N ARG A 784 31.75 61.88 26.34
CA ARG A 784 31.32 60.48 26.53
C ARG A 784 31.18 60.05 27.99
N CYS A 785 31.28 60.97 28.95
CA CYS A 785 31.12 60.64 30.36
C CYS A 785 29.68 60.18 30.67
N SER A 786 29.50 59.40 31.74
CA SER A 786 28.19 58.84 32.12
C SER A 786 27.12 59.93 32.33
N PRO A 787 27.39 61.03 33.07
CA PRO A 787 26.42 62.12 33.23
C PRO A 787 25.98 62.78 31.92
N CYS A 788 26.91 63.08 31.01
CA CYS A 788 26.57 63.65 29.71
C CYS A 788 25.80 62.67 28.82
N LYS A 789 26.11 61.36 28.86
CA LYS A 789 25.32 60.35 28.16
C LYS A 789 23.88 60.28 28.66
N THR A 790 23.69 60.35 29.98
CA THR A 790 22.36 60.40 30.60
C THR A 790 21.62 61.68 30.21
N ALA A 791 22.28 62.84 30.20
CA ALA A 791 21.71 64.10 29.74
C ALA A 791 21.29 64.04 28.27
N ILE A 792 22.17 63.59 27.37
CA ILE A 792 21.88 63.40 25.95
C ILE A 792 20.75 62.37 25.75
N GLY A 793 20.73 61.31 26.55
CA GLY A 793 19.68 60.29 26.54
C GLY A 793 18.31 60.88 26.90
N LEU A 794 18.24 61.67 27.98
CA LEU A 794 17.02 62.38 28.36
C LEU A 794 16.59 63.37 27.29
N LEU A 795 17.50 64.25 26.82
CA LEU A 795 17.20 65.20 25.75
C LEU A 795 16.70 64.52 24.46
N LYS A 796 17.07 63.25 24.19
CA LYS A 796 16.57 62.47 23.06
C LYS A 796 15.27 61.71 23.34
N ALA A 797 14.95 61.42 24.59
CA ALA A 797 13.88 60.50 24.98
C ALA A 797 12.64 61.18 25.58
N THR A 798 12.77 62.34 26.22
CA THR A 798 11.67 62.94 26.97
C THR A 798 10.84 63.92 26.13
N ALA A 799 9.53 63.67 26.11
CA ALA A 799 8.49 64.61 25.69
C ALA A 799 8.15 65.63 26.80
N CYS A 800 8.62 65.40 28.03
CA CYS A 800 8.38 66.28 29.15
C CYS A 800 9.22 67.56 29.02
N GLN A 801 8.57 68.71 29.22
CA GLN A 801 9.24 70.00 29.24
C GLN A 801 10.31 70.09 30.34
N THR A 802 10.26 69.25 31.37
CA THR A 802 11.27 69.20 32.45
C THR A 802 11.71 67.76 32.72
N SER A 803 13.02 67.53 32.82
CA SER A 803 13.63 66.23 33.14
C SER A 803 14.73 66.40 34.19
N MET A 804 14.86 65.48 35.14
CA MET A 804 15.84 65.59 36.24
C MET A 804 16.88 64.47 36.16
N ILE A 805 18.16 64.82 36.25
CA ILE A 805 19.26 63.85 36.47
C ILE A 805 19.63 63.91 37.94
N ARG A 806 19.57 62.78 38.65
CA ARG A 806 19.90 62.65 40.08
C ARG A 806 21.23 61.91 40.27
N ASN A 807 21.76 61.96 41.49
CA ASN A 807 22.96 61.23 41.92
C ASN A 807 24.24 61.66 41.19
N LEU A 808 24.38 62.96 40.91
CA LEU A 808 25.59 63.55 40.36
C LEU A 808 26.44 64.11 41.50
N SER A 809 27.77 64.00 41.40
CA SER A 809 28.67 64.80 42.23
C SER A 809 28.64 66.27 41.80
N SER A 810 29.05 67.19 42.68
CA SER A 810 29.04 68.63 42.36
C SER A 810 29.88 68.98 41.12
N GLN A 811 30.99 68.26 40.89
CA GLN A 811 31.81 68.41 39.68
C GLN A 811 31.08 67.92 38.43
N GLU A 812 30.29 66.85 38.52
CA GLU A 812 29.50 66.33 37.40
C GLU A 812 28.31 67.22 37.08
N VAL A 813 27.65 67.81 38.09
CA VAL A 813 26.58 68.80 37.89
C VAL A 813 27.11 69.99 37.12
N GLN A 814 28.25 70.56 37.55
CA GLN A 814 28.89 71.69 36.87
C GLN A 814 29.31 71.31 35.44
N HIS A 815 29.91 70.14 35.25
CA HIS A 815 30.32 69.66 33.93
C HIS A 815 29.13 69.51 32.97
N VAL A 816 28.01 68.92 33.41
CA VAL A 816 26.81 68.78 32.56
C VAL A 816 26.20 70.15 32.27
N ASP A 817 26.12 71.04 33.26
CA ASP A 817 25.61 72.40 33.10
C ASP A 817 26.41 73.21 32.06
N GLU A 818 27.74 73.20 32.15
CA GLU A 818 28.63 73.88 31.21
C GLU A 818 28.49 73.34 29.79
N ASN A 819 28.40 72.02 29.62
CA ASN A 819 28.18 71.42 28.30
C ASN A 819 26.80 71.79 27.74
N ILE A 820 25.74 71.80 28.55
CA ILE A 820 24.41 72.18 28.08
C ILE A 820 24.40 73.64 27.64
N LYS A 821 25.00 74.54 28.42
CA LYS A 821 25.14 75.95 28.03
C LYS A 821 25.98 76.14 26.77
N THR A 822 26.97 75.28 26.55
CA THR A 822 27.83 75.32 25.35
C THR A 822 27.09 74.86 24.09
N TYR A 823 26.31 73.78 24.18
CA TYR A 823 25.68 73.16 23.01
C TYR A 823 24.21 73.54 22.80
N PHE A 824 23.52 74.05 23.83
CA PHE A 824 22.10 74.41 23.83
C PHE A 824 21.81 75.72 24.60
N PRO A 825 22.51 76.82 24.32
CA PRO A 825 22.43 78.05 25.11
C PRO A 825 21.01 78.65 25.17
N GLU A 826 20.22 78.49 24.11
CA GLU A 826 18.88 79.08 23.98
C GLU A 826 17.74 78.05 24.10
N ASP A 827 18.06 76.76 23.96
CA ASP A 827 17.09 75.66 23.79
C ASP A 827 16.79 74.90 25.10
N VAL A 828 17.72 74.92 26.06
CA VAL A 828 17.63 74.17 27.31
C VAL A 828 18.07 75.04 28.48
N THR A 829 17.17 75.27 29.44
CA THR A 829 17.56 75.88 30.72
C THR A 829 17.84 74.82 31.75
N THR A 830 18.97 74.99 32.43
CA THR A 830 19.42 74.11 33.51
C THR A 830 19.21 74.77 34.86
N VAL A 831 18.72 73.99 35.83
CA VAL A 831 18.71 74.37 37.25
C VAL A 831 19.55 73.36 38.00
N ALA A 832 20.79 73.74 38.32
CA ALA A 832 21.74 72.93 39.08
C ALA A 832 21.43 72.95 40.58
N GLN A 833 21.50 71.78 41.22
CA GLN A 833 21.40 71.55 42.67
C GLN A 833 22.58 70.67 43.12
N ASP A 834 22.82 70.56 44.42
CA ASP A 834 24.02 69.92 44.99
C ASP A 834 24.31 68.50 44.45
N THR A 835 23.27 67.73 44.15
CA THR A 835 23.38 66.35 43.61
C THR A 835 22.48 66.05 42.41
N SER A 836 21.87 67.08 41.82
CA SER A 836 20.96 66.91 40.68
C SER A 836 20.95 68.11 39.74
N ILE A 837 20.54 67.88 38.49
CA ILE A 837 20.34 68.96 37.51
C ILE A 837 18.99 68.76 36.82
N ASN A 838 18.16 69.81 36.82
CA ASN A 838 16.91 69.85 36.08
C ASN A 838 17.14 70.48 34.72
N LEU A 839 16.66 69.80 33.68
CA LEU A 839 16.72 70.21 32.29
C LEU A 839 15.32 70.64 31.89
N GLN A 840 15.12 71.90 31.55
CA GLN A 840 13.86 72.41 31.02
C GLN A 840 14.02 72.77 29.55
N LEU A 841 13.32 72.05 28.68
CA LEU A 841 13.31 72.28 27.23
C LEU A 841 12.44 73.51 26.91
N LYS A 842 12.89 74.36 25.99
CA LYS A 842 12.17 75.57 25.59
C LYS A 842 11.89 75.65 24.08
N GLY A 843 10.86 76.43 23.75
CA GLY A 843 10.56 76.89 22.41
C GLY A 843 10.48 75.79 21.35
N ALA A 844 10.96 76.11 20.15
CA ALA A 844 10.90 75.25 18.98
C ALA A 844 11.66 73.92 19.17
N PHE A 845 12.71 73.89 20.00
CA PHE A 845 13.46 72.65 20.28
C PHE A 845 12.61 71.62 21.04
N ALA A 846 11.83 72.06 22.04
CA ALA A 846 10.89 71.20 22.74
C ALA A 846 9.80 70.66 21.80
N GLU A 847 9.24 71.52 20.96
CA GLU A 847 8.22 71.16 19.96
C GLU A 847 8.76 70.14 18.95
N TYR A 848 9.99 70.32 18.47
CA TYR A 848 10.65 69.38 17.56
C TYR A 848 10.92 68.02 18.20
N LEU A 849 11.38 67.99 19.45
CA LEU A 849 11.61 66.73 20.16
C LEU A 849 10.30 65.98 20.38
N ASN A 850 9.23 66.68 20.77
CA ASN A 850 7.90 66.09 20.90
C ASN A 850 7.38 65.56 19.55
N TRP A 851 7.48 66.37 18.48
CA TRP A 851 7.13 65.95 17.11
C TRP A 851 7.91 64.70 16.69
N ASN A 852 9.23 64.66 16.90
CA ASN A 852 10.09 63.54 16.52
C ASN A 852 9.82 62.28 17.36
N LEU A 853 9.47 62.43 18.64
CA LEU A 853 9.04 61.31 19.47
C LEU A 853 7.71 60.73 18.97
N THR A 854 6.72 61.57 18.69
CA THR A 854 5.42 61.16 18.12
C THR A 854 5.58 60.54 16.73
N TYR A 855 6.47 61.08 15.89
CA TYR A 855 6.82 60.53 14.59
C TYR A 855 7.46 59.14 14.71
N ARG A 856 8.39 58.96 15.67
CA ARG A 856 9.03 57.67 15.93
C ARG A 856 8.10 56.62 16.54
N LYS A 857 7.16 57.04 17.40
CA LYS A 857 6.13 56.15 17.97
C LYS A 857 5.31 55.46 16.88
N GLY A 858 5.05 56.16 15.77
CA GLY A 858 4.34 55.58 14.62
C GLY A 858 5.07 54.42 13.94
N LYS A 859 6.40 54.30 14.08
CA LYS A 859 7.25 53.29 13.39
C LYS A 859 7.09 53.26 11.84
N CYS A 860 6.33 54.18 11.24
CA CYS A 860 6.06 54.25 9.80
C CYS A 860 7.15 55.00 9.01
N ALA A 861 8.24 55.44 9.64
CA ALA A 861 9.33 56.13 8.93
C ALA A 861 9.95 55.28 7.80
N LYS A 862 10.03 53.96 8.02
CA LYS A 862 10.46 53.00 7.00
C LYS A 862 9.44 52.90 5.86
N LEU A 863 8.14 52.88 6.19
CA LEU A 863 7.05 52.82 5.21
C LEU A 863 7.05 54.02 4.26
N VAL A 864 7.19 55.24 4.80
CA VAL A 864 7.24 56.46 3.98
C VAL A 864 8.40 56.45 2.99
N LYS A 865 9.50 55.77 3.35
CA LYS A 865 10.68 55.62 2.49
C LYS A 865 10.51 54.50 1.46
N ASP A 866 10.04 53.33 1.89
CA ASP A 866 9.98 52.13 1.06
C ASP A 866 8.86 52.24 0.00
N TYR A 867 7.78 52.97 0.29
CA TYR A 867 6.62 53.14 -0.60
C TYR A 867 6.53 54.55 -1.22
N GLU A 868 7.61 55.33 -1.20
CA GLU A 868 7.61 56.74 -1.65
C GLU A 868 7.06 56.94 -3.07
N HIS A 869 7.21 55.95 -3.95
CA HIS A 869 6.74 55.96 -5.33
C HIS A 869 5.24 55.63 -5.48
N ILE A 870 4.64 54.92 -4.52
CA ILE A 870 3.23 54.49 -4.53
C ILE A 870 2.35 55.47 -3.74
N LEU A 871 2.91 56.11 -2.70
CA LEU A 871 2.19 57.06 -1.86
C LEU A 871 1.48 58.19 -2.63
N PRO A 872 2.01 58.76 -3.73
CA PRO A 872 1.26 59.75 -4.51
C PRO A 872 -0.04 59.20 -5.10
N GLN A 873 -0.03 57.95 -5.58
CA GLN A 873 -1.20 57.28 -6.12
C GLN A 873 -2.25 57.01 -5.04
N VAL A 874 -1.81 56.50 -3.88
CA VAL A 874 -2.72 56.12 -2.80
C VAL A 874 -3.27 57.32 -2.03
N LEU A 875 -2.42 58.33 -1.78
CA LEU A 875 -2.80 59.49 -0.98
C LEU A 875 -3.53 60.57 -1.79
N GLY A 876 -3.42 60.53 -3.12
CA GLY A 876 -4.11 61.44 -4.04
C GLY A 876 -3.89 62.91 -3.68
N SER A 877 -4.98 63.67 -3.56
CA SER A 877 -4.97 65.09 -3.22
C SER A 877 -4.38 65.39 -1.83
N HIS A 878 -4.40 64.43 -0.90
CA HIS A 878 -3.87 64.58 0.45
C HIS A 878 -2.35 64.35 0.54
N TYR A 879 -1.72 63.86 -0.53
CA TYR A 879 -0.28 63.55 -0.54
C TYR A 879 0.57 64.73 -0.05
N MET A 880 0.36 65.93 -0.59
CA MET A 880 1.17 67.09 -0.23
C MET A 880 0.97 67.51 1.23
N GLU A 881 -0.27 67.50 1.73
CA GLU A 881 -0.59 67.84 3.11
C GLU A 881 0.10 66.89 4.09
N ILE A 882 -0.03 65.58 3.86
CA ILE A 882 0.57 64.53 4.68
C ILE A 882 2.10 64.63 4.62
N MET A 883 2.68 64.78 3.42
CA MET A 883 4.13 64.82 3.26
C MET A 883 4.75 66.10 3.83
N VAL A 884 4.04 67.23 3.86
CA VAL A 884 4.47 68.43 4.58
C VAL A 884 4.53 68.17 6.09
N ALA A 885 3.53 67.50 6.67
CA ALA A 885 3.53 67.15 8.08
C ALA A 885 4.67 66.17 8.43
N LEU A 886 4.99 65.20 7.55
CA LEU A 886 6.00 64.16 7.79
C LEU A 886 7.44 64.61 7.45
N LYS A 887 7.66 65.27 6.31
CA LYS A 887 8.98 65.65 5.80
C LYS A 887 9.32 67.13 5.97
N GLY A 888 8.32 67.98 6.24
CA GLY A 888 8.49 69.44 6.39
C GLY A 888 8.39 70.19 5.06
N THR A 889 8.09 71.49 5.14
CA THR A 889 7.82 72.40 4.01
C THR A 889 8.97 72.49 3.00
N SER A 890 10.22 72.43 3.46
CA SER A 890 11.40 72.51 2.60
C SER A 890 11.62 71.26 1.73
N ALA A 891 11.23 70.09 2.23
CA ALA A 891 11.33 68.82 1.49
C ALA A 891 10.11 68.60 0.57
N ALA A 892 8.95 69.17 0.92
CA ALA A 892 7.76 69.11 0.08
C ALA A 892 7.92 69.92 -1.23
N LYS A 893 8.69 71.01 -1.23
CA LYS A 893 8.97 71.83 -2.43
C LYS A 893 9.80 71.12 -3.49
N SER A 894 10.52 70.05 -3.14
CA SER A 894 11.30 69.23 -4.08
C SER A 894 10.54 68.03 -4.65
N LEU A 895 9.28 67.82 -4.24
CA LEU A 895 8.45 66.72 -4.75
C LEU A 895 7.74 67.16 -6.04
N PRO A 896 7.65 66.28 -7.06
CA PRO A 896 6.87 66.57 -8.27
C PRO A 896 5.39 66.82 -7.95
N PRO A 897 4.70 67.73 -8.66
CA PRO A 897 3.29 68.01 -8.41
C PRO A 897 2.41 66.78 -8.66
N ALA A 898 1.42 66.55 -7.79
CA ALA A 898 0.55 65.38 -7.81
C ALA A 898 -0.15 65.16 -9.17
N ASP A 899 -0.45 66.24 -9.90
CA ASP A 899 -1.12 66.20 -11.22
C ASP A 899 -0.28 65.56 -12.34
N VAL A 900 1.03 65.35 -12.15
CA VAL A 900 1.89 64.73 -13.17
C VAL A 900 1.70 63.21 -13.24
N PHE A 901 1.17 62.57 -12.19
CA PHE A 901 1.03 61.11 -12.12
C PHE A 901 -0.33 60.58 -12.60
N LEU A 902 -1.36 61.43 -12.71
CA LEU A 902 -2.70 61.01 -13.17
C LEU A 902 -2.84 60.86 -14.70
N LEU A 903 -1.78 61.12 -15.47
CA LEU A 903 -1.85 61.23 -16.93
C LEU A 903 -1.07 60.17 -17.74
N ASN A 904 -0.57 59.08 -17.14
CA ASN A 904 0.11 58.02 -17.89
C ASN A 904 -0.13 56.61 -17.34
N PRO A 905 -0.97 55.78 -17.99
CA PRO A 905 -0.89 54.33 -17.85
C PRO A 905 0.15 53.82 -18.86
N VAL A 906 1.42 53.81 -18.49
CA VAL A 906 2.49 53.22 -19.33
C VAL A 906 3.09 52.02 -18.60
N ALA A 907 2.85 50.86 -19.22
CA ALA A 907 3.54 49.58 -19.13
C ALA A 907 4.71 49.49 -18.14
N VAL A 908 4.50 48.71 -17.07
CA VAL A 908 5.59 48.08 -16.33
C VAL A 908 6.01 46.84 -17.13
N GLU A 909 7.07 46.97 -17.92
CA GLU A 909 7.80 45.84 -18.49
C GLU A 909 8.40 45.01 -17.35
N ALA A 910 7.93 43.77 -17.22
CA ALA A 910 8.52 42.77 -16.36
C ALA A 910 9.86 42.31 -16.98
N ALA A 911 10.96 42.60 -16.29
CA ALA A 911 12.23 41.94 -16.51
C ALA A 911 12.12 40.47 -16.10
N VAL A 912 11.87 39.60 -17.08
CA VAL A 912 11.97 38.14 -16.94
C VAL A 912 13.41 37.73 -17.22
N PHE A 913 13.99 36.98 -16.27
CA PHE A 913 15.22 36.22 -16.44
C PHE A 913 15.03 35.17 -17.54
N ASP A 914 15.84 35.28 -18.59
CA ASP A 914 15.96 34.30 -19.67
C ASP A 914 16.62 33.01 -19.13
N MET A 915 15.90 31.89 -19.17
CA MET A 915 16.48 30.57 -19.40
C MET A 915 15.71 29.91 -20.54
N ASP A 916 16.52 29.41 -21.46
CA ASP A 916 16.25 29.03 -22.83
C ASP A 916 15.44 27.73 -22.99
N ASP A 917 14.84 27.62 -24.19
CA ASP A 917 14.44 26.43 -24.95
C ASP A 917 13.16 25.64 -24.52
N GLY A 918 12.11 25.47 -25.32
CA GLY A 918 11.87 25.86 -26.71
C GLY A 918 10.55 25.29 -27.25
N SER A 919 9.95 26.04 -28.20
CA SER A 919 9.07 25.60 -29.32
C SER A 919 7.71 24.93 -28.99
N ARG A 920 6.56 25.24 -29.63
CA ARG A 920 6.23 26.02 -30.84
C ARG A 920 4.69 26.09 -30.98
N THR A 921 4.15 27.29 -31.33
CA THR A 921 3.06 27.61 -32.31
C THR A 921 1.69 26.89 -32.23
N MET A 922 0.50 27.46 -32.48
CA MET A 922 -0.04 28.78 -32.85
C MET A 922 -1.60 28.68 -32.73
N ALA A 923 -2.27 29.74 -32.22
CA ALA A 923 -3.35 30.54 -32.83
C ALA A 923 -4.21 29.89 -33.96
N ASN A 924 -5.51 30.14 -34.15
CA ASN A 924 -6.47 31.15 -33.71
C ASN A 924 -7.89 30.62 -34.10
N SER A 925 -8.89 30.76 -33.24
CA SER A 925 -10.05 31.66 -33.35
C SER A 925 -11.13 31.35 -34.40
N ARG A 926 -12.38 31.23 -33.89
CA ARG A 926 -13.67 31.78 -34.42
C ARG A 926 -14.11 31.29 -35.82
N GLN A 927 -15.37 31.00 -36.14
CA GLN A 927 -16.67 31.36 -35.59
C GLN A 927 -17.75 30.54 -36.33
N ASP A 928 -18.97 30.57 -35.77
CA ASP A 928 -20.28 30.48 -36.44
C ASP A 928 -20.90 29.11 -36.81
N GLU A 929 -22.00 28.86 -36.08
CA GLU A 929 -23.36 28.56 -36.54
C GLU A 929 -23.77 27.17 -37.12
N HIS A 930 -24.92 26.75 -36.55
CA HIS A 930 -26.06 26.04 -37.13
C HIS A 930 -26.17 24.50 -37.06
N GLU A 931 -27.14 24.11 -36.23
CA GLU A 931 -28.29 23.24 -36.52
C GLU A 931 -28.12 21.87 -37.22
N ARG A 932 -28.63 20.87 -36.47
CA ARG A 932 -29.55 19.78 -36.86
C ARG A 932 -29.05 18.55 -37.63
N ASN A 933 -29.40 17.43 -36.98
CA ASN A 933 -30.04 16.21 -37.49
C ASN A 933 -29.34 15.25 -38.47
N ASP A 934 -29.32 14.01 -37.99
CA ASP A 934 -29.85 12.77 -38.60
C ASP A 934 -29.50 12.43 -40.05
N GLY A 935 -29.03 11.19 -40.22
CA GLY A 935 -29.31 10.42 -41.43
C GLY A 935 -28.18 9.51 -41.91
N ASP A 936 -28.27 8.24 -41.52
CA ASP A 936 -28.12 7.06 -42.37
C ASP A 936 -26.88 6.86 -43.28
N THR A 937 -26.08 5.84 -42.88
CA THR A 937 -25.60 4.63 -43.64
C THR A 937 -25.24 4.69 -45.15
N PRO A 938 -24.49 3.70 -45.71
CA PRO A 938 -23.27 2.98 -45.28
C PRO A 938 -22.23 2.88 -46.45
N PRO A 939 -21.38 1.83 -46.61
CA PRO A 939 -19.92 1.94 -46.84
C PRO A 939 -19.50 1.77 -48.34
N PRO A 940 -18.19 1.82 -48.68
CA PRO A 940 -17.45 0.56 -48.81
C PRO A 940 -15.92 0.59 -48.58
N ALA A 941 -15.43 -0.52 -48.03
CA ALA A 941 -14.32 -1.36 -48.50
C ALA A 941 -12.92 -0.77 -48.83
N LYS A 942 -11.95 -1.41 -48.15
CA LYS A 942 -10.70 -2.03 -48.64
C LYS A 942 -9.36 -1.27 -48.58
N ARG A 943 -8.47 -1.95 -47.86
CA ARG A 943 -7.06 -2.33 -48.17
C ARG A 943 -5.93 -1.51 -47.51
N ARG A 944 -5.32 -2.19 -46.52
CA ARG A 944 -3.91 -2.63 -46.48
C ARG A 944 -2.86 -1.61 -46.98
N ARG A 945 -1.97 -1.19 -46.07
CA ARG A 945 -0.55 -1.60 -46.13
C ARG A 945 0.19 -1.37 -44.81
N THR A 946 1.03 -2.36 -44.54
CA THR A 946 2.05 -2.52 -43.51
C THR A 946 3.34 -1.77 -43.84
N LYS A 947 4.22 -1.72 -42.81
CA LYS A 947 5.67 -1.47 -42.74
C LYS A 947 6.01 -0.11 -42.10
N ALA A 948 6.92 0.00 -41.13
CA ALA A 948 7.96 -0.91 -40.66
C ALA A 948 8.14 -0.75 -39.14
#